data_AF-A0A522UAK0-F1
#
_entry.id   AF-A0A522UAK0-F1
#
_cell.length_a   1.000
_cell.length_b   1.000
_cell.length_c   1.000
_cell.angle_alpha   90.00
_cell.angle_beta   90.00
_cell.angle_gamma   90.00
#
_symmetry.space_group_name_H-M   'P 1'
#
loop_
_entity.id
_entity.type
_entity.pdbx_description
1 polymer ?
#
loop_
_entity_poly.entity_id
_entity_poly.type
_entity_poly.pdbx_seq_one_letter_code
_entity_poly.pdbx_strand_id
1 'polypeptide(L)'
;MISKKRPNAKKSAGRAARRKPDRSAIATASAFDFGPTSFEWKHGGVEREVEEGRIERIDPMRWQYALFQKRQIPRFAPGTYDPGPGHLRKLAKDCLGLFLTRRGEKANVTTWKNPNPHGSFGFVGVFVKVTAKSSYLPGTLVLPFDSRKLGTIARRTLRVFQWDARTESYRLVRESGVGEKEDYVWAIASGPGEFAIIGLNTNPRVLGTIRAFDALHGYLRAADNTLRGSLQNRLCQLVQCNPEWSAALGDQRLVDRLGQNGVYDDWTPDHGFPPGGGGVCEQCMNLYLPDGGLPEVGLLPERNEPAPAYHWTSVGPANMSGCIVQVVIDPVERHRVYAASADGGAWVLDDVRAYPWQTWRPLTDSNANLATQAIAVAPSDNRILYIADGLTNILRSSDRGTTWERPSDQWFDTVRCIAVDPQNSDIVYVAAKNGCWRSHSGGLPRDGNPGWIRVRNGEITDVILDPDDSRIVYIGEKQPNHPANMHTMRLLRSPNRGVEWRLMKELAVPVDGPSIMVKVALGRSGDPLHRMVGVKFGTEIWINRQGPGSPRTIFERAFVSKGMPGNERSDRNNGQGDWSHTFAIDPFNDNAMLVGGQDYYRTTDGGTTWAAVESFHEDQQSIAFDPVEQGRVYVSHDGGVCVSTDGGATFRPGDAPDSPARNLSAGLITMQFFHAGLAGERVV
;
A
#
# COMPACT_ATOMS: atom_id res chain seq x y z
N MET A 1 42.16 21.12 -58.64
CA MET A 1 43.29 21.34 -57.72
C MET A 1 42.76 22.09 -56.50
N ILE A 2 42.94 21.52 -55.29
CA ILE A 2 43.44 22.16 -54.04
C ILE A 2 42.96 23.61 -53.77
N SER A 3 42.49 24.07 -52.60
CA SER A 3 42.13 23.51 -51.30
C SER A 3 41.71 24.67 -50.37
N LYS A 4 40.85 24.34 -49.39
CA LYS A 4 40.97 24.65 -47.95
C LYS A 4 40.83 26.09 -47.39
N LYS A 5 40.00 26.10 -46.33
CA LYS A 5 40.18 26.61 -44.94
C LYS A 5 39.44 27.88 -44.50
N ARG A 6 38.69 27.68 -43.40
CA ARG A 6 38.15 28.66 -42.42
C ARG A 6 39.26 29.50 -41.76
N PRO A 7 38.92 30.55 -40.98
CA PRO A 7 38.79 30.37 -39.52
C PRO A 7 37.65 31.16 -38.83
N ASN A 8 37.52 30.93 -37.51
CA ASN A 8 36.45 31.30 -36.57
C ASN A 8 36.60 32.68 -35.87
N ALA A 9 35.43 33.26 -35.53
CA ALA A 9 34.99 33.94 -34.27
C ALA A 9 35.61 35.27 -33.75
N LYS A 10 34.77 36.32 -33.57
CA LYS A 10 34.21 36.84 -32.27
C LYS A 10 33.55 38.26 -32.36
N LYS A 11 32.34 38.36 -31.76
CA LYS A 11 31.65 39.43 -30.96
C LYS A 11 31.69 40.94 -31.31
N SER A 12 30.49 41.55 -31.44
CA SER A 12 29.91 42.66 -30.60
C SER A 12 28.53 43.08 -31.18
N ALA A 13 27.40 43.04 -30.44
CA ALA A 13 26.78 44.02 -29.53
C ALA A 13 25.71 44.94 -30.20
N GLY A 14 24.47 44.90 -29.70
CA GLY A 14 23.35 45.80 -30.03
C GLY A 14 22.05 45.42 -29.29
N ARG A 15 21.42 46.37 -28.58
CA ARG A 15 20.45 46.20 -27.46
C ARG A 15 19.16 47.02 -27.73
N ALA A 16 18.07 46.68 -27.01
CA ALA A 16 16.85 47.47 -26.65
C ALA A 16 15.52 46.86 -27.18
N ALA A 17 14.36 46.85 -26.49
CA ALA A 17 13.94 47.19 -25.14
C ALA A 17 12.52 46.60 -24.87
N ARG A 18 12.17 46.33 -23.61
CA ARG A 18 10.86 45.86 -23.11
C ARG A 18 9.94 47.04 -22.71
N ARG A 19 8.62 46.90 -22.87
CA ARG A 19 7.58 47.81 -22.33
C ARG A 19 6.68 47.09 -21.31
N LYS A 20 6.36 47.79 -20.19
CA LYS A 20 5.24 47.56 -19.24
C LYS A 20 4.11 48.57 -19.55
N PRO A 21 2.87 48.32 -19.08
CA PRO A 21 2.20 49.20 -18.08
C PRO A 21 1.28 48.36 -17.13
N ASP A 22 0.59 48.83 -16.08
CA ASP A 22 0.62 49.99 -15.15
C ASP A 22 -0.40 49.65 -14.01
N ARG A 23 -0.25 50.24 -12.82
CA ARG A 23 -1.14 50.13 -11.65
C ARG A 23 -1.57 51.52 -11.21
N SER A 24 -2.87 51.80 -11.15
CA SER A 24 -3.49 52.62 -10.08
C SER A 24 -5.01 52.76 -10.26
N ALA A 25 -5.76 52.47 -9.18
CA ALA A 25 -6.90 53.25 -8.68
C ALA A 25 -7.38 52.67 -7.34
N ILE A 26 -7.58 53.56 -6.39
CA ILE A 26 -7.87 53.35 -4.96
C ILE A 26 -9.38 53.57 -4.73
N ALA A 27 -10.00 52.81 -3.82
CA ALA A 27 -11.11 53.30 -3.00
C ALA A 27 -11.22 52.48 -1.69
N THR A 28 -11.30 53.22 -0.59
CA THR A 28 -11.27 52.85 0.84
C THR A 28 -12.65 52.77 1.47
N ALA A 29 -12.86 51.85 2.42
CA ALA A 29 -13.69 51.97 3.65
C ALA A 29 -13.51 50.69 4.48
N SER A 30 -13.39 50.65 5.80
CA SER A 30 -13.22 51.60 6.89
C SER A 30 -12.79 50.77 8.11
N ALA A 31 -11.87 51.28 8.90
CA ALA A 31 -11.36 50.64 10.11
C ALA A 31 -12.38 50.68 11.25
N PHE A 32 -12.39 49.62 12.07
CA PHE A 32 -12.64 49.76 13.51
C PHE A 32 -11.31 49.50 14.22
N ASP A 33 -10.80 50.57 14.80
CA ASP A 33 -9.60 50.66 15.60
C ASP A 33 -9.98 50.35 17.06
N PHE A 34 -9.38 49.34 17.66
CA PHE A 34 -9.23 49.25 19.12
C PHE A 34 -7.74 49.24 19.38
N GLY A 35 -7.26 50.30 20.04
CA GLY A 35 -5.86 50.59 20.26
C GLY A 35 -5.11 49.54 21.11
N PRO A 36 -3.80 49.72 21.26
CA PRO A 36 -2.92 48.72 21.86
C PRO A 36 -3.09 48.73 23.37
N THR A 37 -3.88 47.81 23.92
CA THR A 37 -3.65 47.38 25.30
C THR A 37 -2.48 46.40 25.28
N SER A 38 -1.30 46.93 25.54
CA SER A 38 -0.12 46.14 25.89
C SER A 38 -0.43 45.27 27.10
N PHE A 39 -0.66 43.97 26.86
CA PHE A 39 -0.53 42.96 27.90
C PHE A 39 0.85 42.33 27.77
N GLU A 40 1.76 42.75 28.63
CA GLU A 40 3.01 42.04 28.88
C GLU A 40 2.69 40.63 29.38
N TRP A 41 3.08 39.62 28.60
CA TRP A 41 3.15 38.25 29.10
C TRP A 41 4.33 38.15 30.07
N LYS A 42 4.03 38.17 31.38
CA LYS A 42 4.97 37.67 32.38
C LYS A 42 5.00 36.14 32.30
N HIS A 43 6.18 35.61 32.00
CA HIS A 43 6.48 34.20 32.16
C HIS A 43 6.23 33.77 33.62
N GLY A 44 5.26 32.88 33.81
CA GLY A 44 4.96 32.25 35.09
C GLY A 44 4.15 30.98 34.85
N GLY A 45 4.69 29.83 35.26
CA GLY A 45 4.14 28.51 35.03
C GLY A 45 2.83 28.23 35.76
N VAL A 46 2.17 27.18 35.30
CA VAL A 46 0.86 26.63 35.67
C VAL A 46 0.85 26.01 37.10
N GLU A 47 1.46 26.67 38.08
CA GLU A 47 1.61 26.11 39.44
C GLU A 47 0.89 26.94 40.53
N ARG A 48 0.03 27.91 40.18
CA ARG A 48 -0.75 28.67 41.18
C ARG A 48 -2.27 28.77 40.99
N GLU A 49 -2.86 28.16 39.97
CA GLU A 49 -4.31 28.28 39.72
C GLU A 49 -5.16 27.13 40.30
N VAL A 50 -4.55 26.20 41.03
CA VAL A 50 -5.28 25.06 41.65
C VAL A 50 -5.74 25.35 43.09
N GLU A 51 -5.28 26.43 43.74
CA GLU A 51 -5.66 26.74 45.13
C GLU A 51 -6.87 27.68 45.29
N GLU A 52 -7.39 28.32 44.23
CA GLU A 52 -8.47 29.32 44.36
C GLU A 52 -9.74 29.06 43.51
N GLY A 53 -10.12 27.79 43.30
CA GLY A 53 -11.53 27.41 43.11
C GLY A 53 -12.31 28.09 41.97
N ARG A 54 -11.72 28.40 40.81
CA ARG A 54 -12.46 28.90 39.64
C ARG A 54 -12.68 27.80 38.60
N ILE A 55 -13.86 27.16 38.68
CA ILE A 55 -14.29 26.04 37.82
C ILE A 55 -14.74 26.47 36.40
N GLU A 56 -14.84 27.77 36.12
CA GLU A 56 -15.58 28.25 34.92
C GLU A 56 -14.74 28.41 33.62
N ARG A 57 -13.49 27.93 33.55
CA ARG A 57 -12.68 28.00 32.31
C ARG A 57 -12.03 26.69 31.88
N ILE A 58 -12.69 25.57 32.14
CA ILE A 58 -12.27 24.27 31.60
C ILE A 58 -13.28 23.85 30.52
N ASP A 59 -12.77 23.57 29.31
CA ASP A 59 -13.54 22.94 28.24
C ASP A 59 -14.21 21.65 28.79
N PRO A 60 -15.55 21.61 28.85
CA PRO A 60 -16.29 20.50 29.45
C PRO A 60 -16.01 19.15 28.76
N MET A 61 -15.75 19.13 27.45
CA MET A 61 -15.42 17.89 26.73
C MET A 61 -13.99 17.44 27.01
N ARG A 62 -13.01 18.34 27.08
CA ARG A 62 -11.64 17.97 27.48
C ARG A 62 -11.57 17.54 28.95
N TRP A 63 -12.37 18.16 29.82
CA TRP A 63 -12.51 17.74 31.21
C TRP A 63 -13.22 16.40 31.34
N GLN A 64 -14.31 16.17 30.60
CA GLN A 64 -15.00 14.89 30.57
C GLN A 64 -14.14 13.80 29.95
N TYR A 65 -13.35 14.10 28.92
CA TYR A 65 -12.41 13.16 28.30
C TYR A 65 -11.25 12.83 29.23
N ALA A 66 -10.69 13.81 29.94
CA ALA A 66 -9.68 13.56 30.98
C ALA A 66 -10.26 12.78 32.19
N LEU A 67 -11.49 13.08 32.62
CA LEU A 67 -12.21 12.34 33.66
C LEU A 67 -12.59 10.92 33.21
N PHE A 68 -12.93 10.74 31.93
CA PHE A 68 -13.21 9.46 31.30
C PHE A 68 -11.93 8.62 31.20
N GLN A 69 -10.82 9.19 30.72
CA GLN A 69 -9.51 8.52 30.73
C GLN A 69 -9.07 8.16 32.16
N LYS A 70 -9.32 9.02 33.16
CA LYS A 70 -9.07 8.71 34.58
C LYS A 70 -9.96 7.59 35.12
N ARG A 71 -11.16 7.39 34.56
CA ARG A 71 -12.10 6.29 34.89
C ARG A 71 -11.78 4.98 34.16
N GLN A 72 -11.10 5.04 33.02
CA GLN A 72 -10.74 3.93 32.13
C GLN A 72 -9.36 3.29 32.44
N ILE A 73 -8.57 3.86 33.36
CA ILE A 73 -7.42 3.16 33.93
C ILE A 73 -7.97 1.94 34.71
N PRO A 74 -7.59 0.70 34.39
CA PRO A 74 -8.09 -0.48 35.08
C PRO A 74 -7.89 -0.32 36.59
N ARG A 75 -8.99 -0.23 37.34
CA ARG A 75 -8.97 -0.38 38.80
C ARG A 75 -8.91 -1.87 39.08
N PHE A 76 -7.70 -2.42 39.14
CA PHE A 76 -7.53 -3.71 39.80
C PHE A 76 -7.96 -3.53 41.26
N ALA A 77 -8.83 -4.41 41.74
CA ALA A 77 -9.23 -4.41 43.15
C ALA A 77 -7.96 -4.54 44.02
N PRO A 78 -7.72 -3.64 44.99
CA PRO A 78 -6.72 -3.88 46.02
C PRO A 78 -7.07 -5.18 46.75
N GLY A 79 -6.11 -6.11 46.88
CA GLY A 79 -6.19 -7.13 47.93
C GLY A 79 -6.17 -8.62 47.55
N THR A 80 -6.01 -9.04 46.29
CA THR A 80 -5.79 -10.48 46.00
C THR A 80 -4.32 -10.87 45.82
N TYR A 81 -3.46 -9.96 45.37
CA TYR A 81 -2.05 -10.25 45.06
C TYR A 81 -1.02 -9.18 45.47
N ASP A 82 -1.47 -7.95 45.78
CA ASP A 82 -0.61 -6.93 46.39
C ASP A 82 -0.21 -7.39 47.81
N PRO A 83 1.09 -7.56 48.12
CA PRO A 83 1.54 -7.97 49.45
C PRO A 83 1.27 -6.91 50.55
N GLY A 84 0.86 -5.70 50.16
CA GLY A 84 0.46 -4.62 51.04
C GLY A 84 1.64 -3.91 51.74
N PRO A 85 1.39 -2.74 52.35
CA PRO A 85 2.44 -1.90 52.93
C PRO A 85 3.15 -2.53 54.14
N GLY A 86 2.60 -3.60 54.74
CA GLY A 86 3.24 -4.34 55.82
C GLY A 86 4.57 -5.00 55.42
N HIS A 87 4.73 -5.36 54.14
CA HIS A 87 5.97 -5.91 53.59
C HIS A 87 7.01 -4.83 53.27
N LEU A 88 6.60 -3.56 53.14
CA LEU A 88 7.52 -2.43 53.01
C LEU A 88 8.35 -2.18 54.26
N ARG A 89 7.84 -2.56 55.45
CA ARG A 89 8.63 -2.46 56.70
C ARG A 89 9.87 -3.38 56.69
N LYS A 90 9.90 -4.39 55.81
CA LYS A 90 11.06 -5.28 55.58
C LYS A 90 12.05 -4.70 54.54
N LEU A 91 11.64 -3.69 53.75
CA LEU A 91 12.55 -2.91 52.92
C LEU A 91 13.27 -1.93 53.85
N ALA A 92 14.53 -2.22 54.19
CA ALA A 92 15.41 -1.22 54.81
C ALA A 92 15.50 0.02 53.91
N LYS A 93 15.91 1.19 54.46
CA LYS A 93 15.99 2.48 53.73
C LYS A 93 16.77 2.42 52.40
N ASP A 94 17.62 1.42 52.21
CA ASP A 94 18.48 1.24 51.02
C ASP A 94 18.21 -0.07 50.25
N CYS A 95 17.05 -0.71 50.45
CA CYS A 95 16.75 -1.99 49.81
C CYS A 95 16.25 -1.79 48.36
N LEU A 96 16.92 -2.45 47.40
CA LEU A 96 16.62 -2.36 45.96
C LEU A 96 15.30 -3.02 45.55
N GLY A 97 14.78 -3.91 46.38
CA GLY A 97 13.56 -4.68 46.13
C GLY A 97 13.53 -5.98 46.93
N LEU A 98 12.36 -6.60 46.98
CA LEU A 98 12.12 -7.84 47.73
C LEU A 98 11.47 -8.87 46.82
N PHE A 99 11.93 -10.13 46.88
CA PHE A 99 11.30 -11.25 46.18
C PHE A 99 10.71 -12.22 47.21
N LEU A 100 9.38 -12.21 47.33
CA LEU A 100 8.63 -13.01 48.28
C LEU A 100 8.30 -14.38 47.68
N THR A 101 8.85 -15.46 48.24
CA THR A 101 8.63 -16.82 47.75
C THR A 101 7.54 -17.52 48.56
N ARG A 102 6.79 -18.45 47.92
CA ARG A 102 5.79 -19.28 48.61
C ARG A 102 6.39 -20.51 49.33
N ARG A 103 7.63 -20.89 49.01
CA ARG A 103 8.27 -22.17 49.44
C ARG A 103 9.44 -22.02 50.43
N GLY A 104 9.64 -20.84 51.02
CA GLY A 104 10.77 -20.60 51.96
C GLY A 104 12.16 -20.57 51.30
N GLU A 105 12.23 -20.72 49.99
CA GLU A 105 13.45 -20.57 49.20
C GLU A 105 13.90 -19.09 49.18
N LYS A 106 15.22 -18.86 49.21
CA LYS A 106 15.80 -17.51 49.18
C LYS A 106 16.10 -17.08 47.74
N ALA A 107 15.70 -15.86 47.40
CA ALA A 107 16.09 -15.17 46.18
C ALA A 107 16.75 -13.83 46.54
N ASN A 108 17.77 -13.45 45.77
CA ASN A 108 18.49 -12.20 45.94
C ASN A 108 18.08 -11.23 44.84
N VAL A 109 17.77 -9.99 45.22
CA VAL A 109 17.50 -8.88 44.30
C VAL A 109 18.72 -7.96 44.31
N THR A 110 19.38 -7.82 43.16
CA THR A 110 20.56 -6.96 42.99
C THR A 110 20.32 -5.94 41.89
N THR A 111 21.08 -4.85 41.87
CA THR A 111 21.06 -3.89 40.77
C THR A 111 21.44 -4.57 39.47
N TRP A 112 20.83 -4.16 38.37
CA TRP A 112 21.15 -4.63 37.04
C TRP A 112 21.38 -3.48 36.08
N LYS A 113 22.35 -3.63 35.18
CA LYS A 113 22.63 -2.63 34.14
C LYS A 113 21.67 -2.86 32.98
N ASN A 114 20.84 -1.87 32.66
CA ASN A 114 19.95 -1.92 31.50
C ASN A 114 20.77 -2.08 30.21
N PRO A 115 20.60 -3.17 29.44
CA PRO A 115 21.29 -3.41 28.17
C PRO A 115 20.75 -2.53 27.04
N ASN A 116 19.53 -2.00 27.19
CA ASN A 116 18.88 -1.12 26.24
C ASN A 116 18.38 0.18 26.93
N PRO A 117 19.29 1.11 27.29
CA PRO A 117 18.96 2.34 28.00
C PRO A 117 18.08 3.30 27.21
N HIS A 118 18.03 3.17 25.87
CA HIS A 118 17.23 3.99 24.98
C HIS A 118 16.01 3.24 24.40
N GLY A 119 15.60 2.12 25.01
CA GLY A 119 14.52 1.27 24.51
C GLY A 119 13.11 1.65 24.96
N SER A 120 12.94 2.78 25.65
CA SER A 120 11.65 3.17 26.26
C SER A 120 11.61 4.67 26.55
N PHE A 121 10.43 5.26 26.39
CA PHE A 121 10.08 6.60 26.87
C PHE A 121 9.66 6.62 28.35
N GLY A 122 9.45 5.44 28.93
CA GLY A 122 8.78 5.19 30.20
C GLY A 122 9.67 4.72 31.35
N PHE A 123 11.00 4.64 31.16
CA PHE A 123 11.90 4.19 32.21
C PHE A 123 11.90 5.13 33.43
N VAL A 124 11.81 4.55 34.63
CA VAL A 124 11.87 5.29 35.91
C VAL A 124 13.15 5.03 36.72
N GLY A 125 14.16 4.43 36.09
CA GLY A 125 15.48 4.22 36.69
C GLY A 125 15.57 3.05 37.67
N VAL A 126 14.61 2.13 37.66
CA VAL A 126 14.64 0.91 38.50
C VAL A 126 14.90 -0.31 37.62
N PHE A 127 16.08 -0.91 37.79
CA PHE A 127 16.55 -2.08 37.06
C PHE A 127 17.17 -3.08 38.03
N VAL A 128 16.57 -4.26 38.13
CA VAL A 128 17.01 -5.28 39.09
C VAL A 128 17.20 -6.63 38.42
N LYS A 129 18.05 -7.47 39.01
CA LYS A 129 18.19 -8.87 38.69
C LYS A 129 17.80 -9.70 39.90
N VAL A 130 16.88 -10.62 39.70
CA VAL A 130 16.49 -11.64 40.68
C VAL A 130 17.33 -12.88 40.40
N THR A 131 18.04 -13.38 41.40
CA THR A 131 18.82 -14.63 41.34
C THR A 131 18.34 -15.59 42.42
N ALA A 132 18.25 -16.88 42.09
CA ALA A 132 17.92 -17.94 43.04
C ALA A 132 18.62 -19.24 42.64
N LYS A 133 18.60 -20.24 43.53
CA LYS A 133 19.17 -21.57 43.24
C LYS A 133 18.36 -22.34 42.18
N SER A 134 17.04 -22.19 42.18
CA SER A 134 16.14 -22.78 41.19
C SER A 134 15.92 -21.82 40.02
N SER A 135 15.90 -22.34 38.80
CA SER A 135 15.51 -21.61 37.58
C SER A 135 14.01 -21.32 37.50
N TYR A 136 13.20 -22.03 38.30
CA TYR A 136 11.77 -21.80 38.45
C TYR A 136 11.43 -21.54 39.91
N LEU A 137 11.00 -20.31 40.21
CA LEU A 137 10.72 -19.87 41.57
C LEU A 137 9.60 -18.83 41.55
N PRO A 138 8.33 -19.26 41.50
CA PRO A 138 7.21 -18.35 41.47
C PRO A 138 7.14 -17.56 42.77
N GLY A 139 7.05 -16.24 42.66
CA GLY A 139 7.05 -15.34 43.79
C GLY A 139 6.58 -13.94 43.43
N THR A 140 6.47 -13.10 44.45
CA THR A 140 6.04 -11.71 44.31
C THR A 140 7.25 -10.79 44.43
N LEU A 141 7.60 -10.13 43.33
CA LEU A 141 8.61 -9.10 43.28
C LEU A 141 8.00 -7.77 43.72
N VAL A 142 8.64 -7.07 44.66
CA VAL A 142 8.24 -5.76 45.18
C VAL A 142 9.41 -4.81 44.95
N LEU A 143 9.17 -3.74 44.20
CA LEU A 143 10.19 -2.76 43.81
C LEU A 143 9.78 -1.37 44.29
N PRO A 144 10.55 -0.72 45.18
CA PRO A 144 10.34 0.68 45.48
C PRO A 144 10.71 1.55 44.29
N PHE A 145 10.07 2.72 44.16
CA PHE A 145 10.47 3.75 43.21
C PHE A 145 10.40 5.13 43.87
N ASP A 146 11.22 6.08 43.40
CA ASP A 146 11.15 7.46 43.89
C ASP A 146 10.07 8.21 43.12
N SER A 147 8.92 8.44 43.75
CA SER A 147 7.78 9.14 43.15
C SER A 147 8.10 10.58 42.74
N ARG A 148 9.18 11.17 43.24
CA ARG A 148 9.67 12.51 42.86
C ARG A 148 10.48 12.50 41.56
N LYS A 149 10.97 11.33 41.13
CA LYS A 149 11.80 11.16 39.91
C LYS A 149 11.00 10.74 38.67
N LEU A 150 9.68 10.69 38.77
CA LEU A 150 8.82 10.21 37.68
C LEU A 150 8.66 11.21 36.53
N GLY A 151 8.91 12.51 36.75
CA GLY A 151 8.74 13.52 35.71
C GLY A 151 7.35 13.47 35.08
N THR A 152 7.28 13.17 33.79
CA THR A 152 6.05 13.03 32.99
C THR A 152 5.47 11.61 32.97
N ILE A 153 5.98 10.67 33.78
CA ILE A 153 5.45 9.30 33.82
C ILE A 153 4.25 9.20 34.76
N ALA A 154 3.14 8.68 34.25
CA ALA A 154 1.90 8.51 35.00
C ALA A 154 2.07 7.41 36.06
N ARG A 155 2.09 7.80 37.35
CA ARG A 155 2.24 6.91 38.51
C ARG A 155 1.44 5.63 38.42
N ARG A 156 0.14 5.71 38.12
CA ARG A 156 -0.78 4.55 38.09
C ARG A 156 -0.53 3.55 36.96
N THR A 157 0.24 3.95 35.95
CA THR A 157 0.56 3.12 34.79
C THR A 157 1.84 2.30 34.98
N LEU A 158 2.59 2.53 36.07
CA LEU A 158 3.82 1.79 36.34
C LEU A 158 3.53 0.29 36.48
N ARG A 159 4.30 -0.51 35.75
CA ARG A 159 4.25 -1.97 35.78
C ARG A 159 5.65 -2.54 35.76
N VAL A 160 5.76 -3.82 36.11
CA VAL A 160 7.03 -4.54 36.02
C VAL A 160 7.13 -5.20 34.65
N PHE A 161 8.30 -5.06 34.03
CA PHE A 161 8.64 -5.70 32.78
C PHE A 161 9.83 -6.62 32.98
N GLN A 162 9.85 -7.73 32.27
CA GLN A 162 10.97 -8.67 32.24
C GLN A 162 11.73 -8.51 30.93
N TRP A 163 13.06 -8.46 31.00
CA TRP A 163 13.93 -8.40 29.83
C TRP A 163 13.88 -9.73 29.06
N ASP A 164 13.79 -9.63 27.73
CA ASP A 164 13.92 -10.74 26.82
C ASP A 164 15.11 -10.54 25.88
N ALA A 165 16.17 -11.30 26.11
CA ALA A 165 17.39 -11.24 25.32
C ALA A 165 17.22 -11.66 23.85
N ARG A 166 16.14 -12.38 23.48
CA ARG A 166 15.91 -12.81 22.09
C ARG A 166 15.36 -11.70 21.21
N THR A 167 14.56 -10.82 21.78
CA THR A 167 13.89 -9.71 21.06
C THR A 167 14.45 -8.35 21.44
N GLU A 168 15.47 -8.35 22.31
CA GLU A 168 16.09 -7.15 22.89
C GLU A 168 15.08 -6.17 23.49
N SER A 169 13.97 -6.71 24.00
CA SER A 169 12.80 -5.95 24.43
C SER A 169 12.39 -6.26 25.88
N TYR A 170 11.60 -5.37 26.45
CA TYR A 170 10.98 -5.55 27.76
C TYR A 170 9.55 -6.05 27.58
N ARG A 171 9.23 -7.22 28.14
CA ARG A 171 7.89 -7.80 28.10
C ARG A 171 7.14 -7.53 29.39
N LEU A 172 5.88 -7.08 29.28
CA LEU A 172 5.04 -6.80 30.44
C LEU A 172 4.81 -8.07 31.27
N VAL A 173 5.12 -8.02 32.57
CA VAL A 173 4.65 -9.01 33.53
C VAL A 173 3.19 -8.70 33.81
N ARG A 174 2.26 -9.45 33.19
CA ARG A 174 0.82 -9.14 33.19
C ARG A 174 0.24 -8.98 34.59
N GLU A 175 0.64 -9.84 35.52
CA GLU A 175 0.26 -9.74 36.93
C GLU A 175 1.19 -8.77 37.66
N SER A 176 1.07 -7.48 37.34
CA SER A 176 1.80 -6.41 38.01
C SER A 176 0.95 -5.17 38.23
N GLY A 177 1.34 -4.34 39.20
CA GLY A 177 0.57 -3.17 39.58
C GLY A 177 1.30 -2.26 40.55
N VAL A 178 0.71 -1.10 40.80
CA VAL A 178 1.21 -0.13 41.77
C VAL A 178 0.54 -0.41 43.12
N GLY A 179 1.31 -0.33 44.20
CA GLY A 179 0.76 -0.46 45.56
C GLY A 179 -0.27 0.61 45.88
N GLU A 180 -1.14 0.35 46.85
CA GLU A 180 -2.27 1.23 47.22
C GLU A 180 -1.85 2.68 47.54
N LYS A 181 -0.68 2.87 48.14
CA LYS A 181 -0.12 4.18 48.50
C LYS A 181 0.75 4.81 47.39
N GLU A 182 0.85 4.16 46.24
CA GLU A 182 1.64 4.60 45.08
C GLU A 182 3.14 4.84 45.40
N ASP A 183 3.72 4.03 46.29
CA ASP A 183 5.11 4.09 46.78
C ASP A 183 5.99 2.89 46.35
N TYR A 184 5.39 1.86 45.74
CA TYR A 184 6.07 0.71 45.14
C TYR A 184 5.29 0.12 43.97
N VAL A 185 5.96 -0.69 43.16
CA VAL A 185 5.35 -1.55 42.14
C VAL A 185 5.57 -3.00 42.53
N TRP A 186 4.57 -3.84 42.35
CA TRP A 186 4.65 -5.27 42.60
C TRP A 186 4.35 -6.08 41.34
N ALA A 187 4.87 -7.31 41.27
CA ALA A 187 4.57 -8.25 40.20
C ALA A 187 4.69 -9.72 40.62
N ILE A 188 3.92 -10.59 40.00
CA ILE A 188 4.06 -12.04 40.13
C ILE A 188 4.98 -12.52 39.00
N ALA A 189 6.18 -12.95 39.38
CA ALA A 189 7.18 -13.46 38.46
C ALA A 189 7.34 -14.97 38.64
N SER A 190 7.50 -15.69 37.53
CA SER A 190 7.65 -17.16 37.51
C SER A 190 9.01 -17.66 37.99
N GLY A 191 10.01 -16.78 38.12
CA GLY A 191 11.35 -17.17 38.52
C GLY A 191 12.38 -16.03 38.43
N PRO A 192 13.67 -16.38 38.60
CA PRO A 192 14.80 -15.47 38.39
C PRO A 192 14.77 -14.80 37.01
N GLY A 193 15.35 -13.60 36.91
CA GLY A 193 15.39 -12.83 35.68
C GLY A 193 15.75 -11.37 35.91
N GLU A 194 15.83 -10.63 34.82
CA GLU A 194 16.11 -9.21 34.80
C GLU A 194 14.82 -8.40 34.60
N PHE A 195 14.57 -7.44 35.49
CA PHE A 195 13.32 -6.70 35.56
C PHE A 195 13.52 -5.20 35.59
N ALA A 196 12.56 -4.46 35.04
CA ALA A 196 12.51 -3.00 35.07
C ALA A 196 11.10 -2.51 35.46
N ILE A 197 11.03 -1.30 36.00
CA ILE A 197 9.77 -0.55 36.10
C ILE A 197 9.65 0.38 34.89
N ILE A 198 8.53 0.27 34.18
CA ILE A 198 8.21 1.12 33.03
C ILE A 198 6.77 1.63 33.20
N GLY A 199 6.54 2.90 32.87
CA GLY A 199 5.20 3.52 32.87
C GLY A 199 4.93 4.29 31.59
N LEU A 200 3.69 4.76 31.42
CA LEU A 200 3.30 5.61 30.30
C LEU A 200 3.65 7.07 30.56
N ASN A 201 4.24 7.69 29.54
CA ASN A 201 4.45 9.13 29.52
C ASN A 201 3.11 9.87 29.34
N THR A 202 2.83 10.90 30.13
CA THR A 202 1.62 11.72 30.04
C THR A 202 1.68 12.73 28.91
N ASN A 203 2.84 12.92 28.27
CA ASN A 203 2.97 13.81 27.13
C ASN A 203 2.18 13.24 25.92
N PRO A 204 1.16 13.96 25.41
CA PRO A 204 0.34 13.46 24.32
C PRO A 204 1.12 13.22 23.03
N ARG A 205 2.21 13.97 22.79
CA ARG A 205 3.09 13.73 21.64
C ARG A 205 3.79 12.38 21.77
N VAL A 206 4.33 12.06 22.95
CA VAL A 206 4.99 10.77 23.21
C VAL A 206 4.01 9.61 23.06
N LEU A 207 2.80 9.74 23.59
CA LEU A 207 1.74 8.74 23.40
C LEU A 207 1.37 8.56 21.92
N GLY A 208 1.29 9.65 21.15
CA GLY A 208 1.09 9.60 19.70
C GLY A 208 2.23 8.87 18.98
N THR A 209 3.48 9.14 19.35
CA THR A 209 4.66 8.47 18.80
C THR A 209 4.69 6.98 19.13
N ILE A 210 4.39 6.58 20.38
CA ILE A 210 4.29 5.16 20.77
C ILE A 210 3.24 4.44 19.92
N ARG A 211 2.06 5.07 19.70
CA ARG A 211 0.99 4.51 18.85
C ARG A 211 1.38 4.42 17.38
N ALA A 212 2.13 5.40 16.87
CA ALA A 212 2.63 5.36 15.50
C ALA A 212 3.65 4.23 15.31
N PHE A 213 4.58 4.06 16.25
CA PHE A 213 5.53 2.96 16.22
C PHE A 213 4.87 1.58 16.36
N ASP A 214 3.83 1.47 17.18
CA ASP A 214 3.01 0.25 17.29
C ASP A 214 2.31 -0.09 15.97
N ALA A 215 1.62 0.89 15.36
CA ALA A 215 0.92 0.70 14.10
C ALA A 215 1.88 0.32 12.94
N LEU A 216 3.09 0.86 12.96
CA LEU A 216 4.12 0.60 11.95
C LEU A 216 5.07 -0.53 12.35
N HIS A 217 4.87 -1.19 13.49
CA HIS A 217 5.84 -2.13 14.06
C HIS A 217 6.19 -3.27 13.09
N GLY A 218 5.18 -3.84 12.42
CA GLY A 218 5.37 -4.88 11.41
C GLY A 218 6.23 -4.42 10.22
N TYR A 219 6.01 -3.21 9.73
CA TYR A 219 6.81 -2.60 8.65
C TYR A 219 8.23 -2.29 9.11
N LEU A 220 8.40 -1.67 10.29
CA LEU A 220 9.70 -1.30 10.85
C LEU A 220 10.57 -2.54 11.11
N ARG A 221 9.95 -3.66 11.51
CA ARG A 221 10.63 -4.94 11.71
C ARG A 221 11.09 -5.57 10.39
N ALA A 222 10.26 -5.52 9.35
CA ALA A 222 10.58 -6.08 8.03
C ALA A 222 11.58 -5.22 7.24
N ALA A 223 11.71 -3.94 7.58
CA ALA A 223 12.65 -3.00 6.98
C ALA A 223 14.11 -3.32 7.36
N ASP A 224 15.03 -3.09 6.43
CA ASP A 224 16.47 -3.06 6.72
C ASP A 224 16.82 -1.92 7.69
N ASN A 225 18.01 -1.99 8.29
CA ASN A 225 18.44 -1.04 9.32
C ASN A 225 18.48 0.43 8.81
N THR A 226 18.73 0.63 7.51
CA THR A 226 18.83 1.97 6.91
C THR A 226 17.44 2.59 6.75
N LEU A 227 16.48 1.81 6.22
CA LEU A 227 15.10 2.24 6.03
C LEU A 227 14.39 2.41 7.39
N ARG A 228 14.63 1.49 8.34
CA ARG A 228 14.14 1.57 9.72
C ARG A 228 14.62 2.85 10.40
N GLY A 229 15.91 3.15 10.34
CA GLY A 229 16.48 4.37 10.90
C GLY A 229 15.94 5.63 10.23
N SER A 230 15.82 5.64 8.90
CA SER A 230 15.27 6.78 8.14
C SER A 230 13.81 7.07 8.50
N LEU A 231 12.96 6.03 8.55
CA LEU A 231 11.55 6.16 8.89
C LEU A 231 11.35 6.58 10.35
N GLN A 232 12.08 5.97 11.28
CA GLN A 232 12.08 6.36 12.69
C GLN A 232 12.48 7.83 12.86
N ASN A 233 13.58 8.25 12.23
CA ASN A 233 14.05 9.63 12.29
C ASN A 233 13.01 10.60 11.76
N ARG A 234 12.37 10.30 10.62
CA ARG A 234 11.30 11.14 10.07
C ARG A 234 10.09 11.23 11.00
N LEU A 235 9.66 10.13 11.59
CA LEU A 235 8.54 10.12 12.55
C LEU A 235 8.85 10.94 13.80
N CYS A 236 10.05 10.78 14.36
CA CYS A 236 10.51 11.57 15.50
C CYS A 236 10.66 13.05 15.16
N GLN A 237 11.22 13.38 13.99
CA GLN A 237 11.34 14.75 13.51
C GLN A 237 9.98 15.42 13.36
N LEU A 238 9.01 14.73 12.73
CA LEU A 238 7.67 15.23 12.49
C LEU A 238 6.90 15.46 13.80
N VAL A 239 6.88 14.47 14.69
CA VAL A 239 6.00 14.48 15.87
C VAL A 239 6.64 15.14 17.09
N GLN A 240 7.93 14.90 17.32
CA GLN A 240 8.62 15.33 18.54
C GLN A 240 9.48 16.57 18.36
N CYS A 241 10.15 16.71 17.21
CA CYS A 241 11.16 17.75 17.01
C CYS A 241 10.61 19.04 16.37
N ASN A 242 9.36 19.04 15.92
CA ASN A 242 8.73 20.24 15.40
C ASN A 242 7.98 20.99 16.53
N PRO A 243 8.50 22.15 17.01
CA PRO A 243 7.83 22.95 18.03
C PRO A 243 6.54 23.58 17.50
N GLU A 244 6.47 23.85 16.19
CA GLU A 244 5.32 24.47 15.53
C GLU A 244 4.16 23.51 15.34
N TRP A 245 4.35 22.19 15.40
CA TRP A 245 3.25 21.25 15.14
C TRP A 245 2.05 21.42 16.06
N SER A 246 2.25 21.77 17.34
CA SER A 246 1.12 22.09 18.25
C SER A 246 0.52 23.47 18.06
N ALA A 247 1.27 24.43 17.51
CA ALA A 247 0.76 25.75 17.14
C ALA A 247 0.00 25.68 15.80
N ALA A 248 0.49 24.87 14.85
CA ALA A 248 -0.11 24.59 13.56
C ALA A 248 -1.46 23.89 13.71
N LEU A 249 -1.60 22.95 14.65
CA LEU A 249 -2.91 22.36 14.98
C LEU A 249 -3.96 23.38 15.50
N GLY A 250 -3.56 24.61 15.82
CA GLY A 250 -4.46 25.71 16.23
C GLY A 250 -4.44 26.96 15.34
N ASP A 251 -3.55 27.07 14.35
CA ASP A 251 -3.42 28.22 13.44
C ASP A 251 -3.31 27.75 11.98
N GLN A 252 -4.43 27.93 11.25
CA GLN A 252 -4.58 27.52 9.85
C GLN A 252 -3.52 28.15 8.93
N ARG A 253 -3.10 29.39 9.19
CA ARG A 253 -2.11 30.08 8.34
C ARG A 253 -0.70 29.52 8.49
N LEU A 254 -0.40 28.89 9.63
CA LEU A 254 0.87 28.22 9.85
C LEU A 254 0.90 26.84 9.17
N VAL A 255 -0.23 26.11 9.21
CA VAL A 255 -0.44 24.87 8.44
C VAL A 255 -0.28 25.14 6.95
N ASP A 256 -0.90 26.21 6.44
CA ASP A 256 -0.82 26.59 5.03
C ASP A 256 0.62 26.96 4.61
N ARG A 257 1.43 27.54 5.51
CA ARG A 257 2.85 27.85 5.24
C ARG A 257 3.74 26.60 5.22
N LEU A 258 3.48 25.64 6.10
CA LEU A 258 4.15 24.34 6.09
C LEU A 258 3.76 23.49 4.87
N GLY A 259 2.58 23.74 4.29
CA GLY A 259 2.08 23.10 3.07
C GLY A 259 2.49 23.76 1.75
N GLN A 260 3.26 24.86 1.75
CA GLN A 260 3.74 25.49 0.51
C GLN A 260 4.97 24.77 -0.05
N ASN A 261 4.91 24.44 -1.35
CA ASN A 261 5.89 23.70 -2.18
C ASN A 261 7.29 24.37 -2.30
N GLY A 262 7.96 24.67 -1.20
CA GLY A 262 9.29 25.28 -1.25
C GLY A 262 10.11 25.20 0.03
N VAL A 263 9.61 24.58 1.10
CA VAL A 263 10.37 24.39 2.35
C VAL A 263 11.05 23.02 2.41
N TYR A 264 10.65 22.08 1.54
CA TYR A 264 11.19 20.71 1.50
C TYR A 264 12.26 20.46 0.43
N ASP A 265 12.43 21.36 -0.54
CA ASP A 265 13.48 21.22 -1.57
C ASP A 265 14.89 21.55 -1.04
N ASP A 266 14.98 22.24 0.11
CA ASP A 266 16.24 22.53 0.81
C ASP A 266 16.55 21.51 1.94
N TRP A 267 15.76 20.44 2.06
CA TRP A 267 16.01 19.35 3.01
C TRP A 267 17.11 18.41 2.48
N THR A 268 18.30 18.98 2.30
CA THR A 268 19.53 18.20 2.23
C THR A 268 19.90 17.74 3.65
N PRO A 269 20.44 16.54 3.84
CA PRO A 269 20.85 16.03 5.17
C PRO A 269 21.89 16.89 5.90
N ASP A 270 22.44 17.91 5.24
CA ASP A 270 23.60 18.69 5.70
C ASP A 270 23.24 20.04 6.34
N HIS A 271 21.97 20.44 6.37
CA HIS A 271 21.54 21.64 7.11
C HIS A 271 20.86 21.25 8.42
N GLY A 272 21.71 21.00 9.42
CA GLY A 272 21.32 20.74 10.78
C GLY A 272 20.32 21.77 11.31
N PHE A 273 19.22 21.27 11.86
CA PHE A 273 18.33 22.05 12.72
C PHE A 273 19.13 22.72 13.83
N PRO A 274 18.72 23.91 14.32
CA PRO A 274 19.43 24.58 15.40
C PRO A 274 19.57 23.63 16.59
N PRO A 275 20.76 23.54 17.21
CA PRO A 275 21.00 22.67 18.35
C PRO A 275 20.20 23.18 19.54
N GLY A 276 19.01 22.65 19.76
CA GLY A 276 18.10 23.20 20.76
C GLY A 276 16.87 22.36 21.11
N GLY A 277 16.84 21.07 20.79
CA GLY A 277 15.72 20.17 21.10
C GLY A 277 15.97 19.23 22.27
N GLY A 278 16.50 19.72 23.39
CA GLY A 278 16.71 18.88 24.58
C GLY A 278 15.42 18.30 25.14
N GLY A 279 15.46 17.04 25.61
CA GLY A 279 14.38 16.37 26.33
C GLY A 279 13.82 15.13 25.62
N VAL A 280 12.71 15.29 24.88
CA VAL A 280 11.92 14.16 24.32
C VAL A 280 12.18 13.93 22.83
N CYS A 281 12.45 14.99 22.05
CA CYS A 281 12.85 14.86 20.64
C CYS A 281 14.17 14.09 20.53
N GLU A 282 15.20 14.51 21.27
CA GLU A 282 16.48 13.82 21.32
C GLU A 282 16.34 12.37 21.82
N GLN A 283 15.47 12.12 22.80
CA GLN A 283 15.16 10.77 23.27
C GLN A 283 14.50 9.91 22.18
N CYS A 284 13.62 10.48 21.35
CA CYS A 284 12.99 9.78 20.22
C CYS A 284 13.98 9.48 19.09
N MET A 285 14.80 10.47 18.73
CA MET A 285 15.82 10.34 17.68
C MET A 285 16.88 9.28 18.06
N ASN A 286 17.23 9.19 19.34
CA ASN A 286 18.17 8.20 19.86
C ASN A 286 17.50 6.92 20.37
N LEU A 287 16.18 6.77 20.17
CA LEU A 287 15.44 5.60 20.63
C LEU A 287 15.96 4.35 19.90
N TYR A 288 16.29 3.29 20.64
CA TYR A 288 16.58 2.00 20.02
C TYR A 288 15.29 1.19 19.98
N LEU A 289 14.65 1.12 18.81
CA LEU A 289 13.45 0.33 18.60
C LEU A 289 13.79 -1.17 18.63
N PRO A 290 13.37 -1.91 19.68
CA PRO A 290 13.68 -3.33 19.77
C PRO A 290 12.76 -4.14 18.84
N ASP A 291 13.21 -5.33 18.46
CA ASP A 291 12.44 -6.21 17.56
C ASP A 291 11.09 -6.63 18.16
N GLY A 292 10.97 -6.63 19.49
CA GLY A 292 9.71 -6.87 20.22
C GLY A 292 8.78 -5.66 20.36
N GLY A 293 9.17 -4.49 19.82
CA GLY A 293 8.39 -3.25 19.91
C GLY A 293 8.54 -2.52 21.24
N LEU A 294 7.97 -1.32 21.33
CA LEU A 294 8.07 -0.51 22.53
C LEU A 294 7.28 -1.13 23.71
N PRO A 295 7.87 -1.24 24.91
CA PRO A 295 7.20 -1.86 26.06
C PRO A 295 5.91 -1.15 26.48
N GLU A 296 5.83 0.16 26.25
CA GLU A 296 4.68 1.00 26.58
C GLU A 296 3.39 0.59 25.85
N VAL A 297 3.50 -0.12 24.72
CA VAL A 297 2.34 -0.65 24.00
C VAL A 297 1.51 -1.56 24.91
N GLY A 298 2.16 -2.37 25.75
CA GLY A 298 1.47 -3.24 26.71
C GLY A 298 0.75 -2.50 27.85
N LEU A 299 0.99 -1.19 28.00
CA LEU A 299 0.32 -0.34 28.98
C LEU A 299 -0.83 0.47 28.37
N LEU A 300 -0.88 0.57 27.04
CA LEU A 300 -2.03 1.15 26.36
C LEU A 300 -3.25 0.24 26.62
N PRO A 301 -4.44 0.80 26.84
CA PRO A 301 -5.64 -0.01 26.97
C PRO A 301 -5.78 -0.91 25.75
N GLU A 302 -6.08 -2.20 25.96
CA GLU A 302 -6.47 -3.10 24.87
C GLU A 302 -7.54 -2.39 24.03
N ARG A 303 -7.40 -2.43 22.70
CA ARG A 303 -8.42 -1.90 21.77
C ARG A 303 -9.69 -2.76 21.86
N ASN A 304 -10.42 -2.67 22.97
CA ASN A 304 -11.74 -3.27 23.14
C ASN A 304 -12.87 -2.32 22.73
N GLU A 305 -12.54 -1.14 22.21
CA GLU A 305 -13.46 -0.40 21.35
C GLU A 305 -12.87 -0.35 19.95
N PRO A 306 -13.69 -0.58 18.90
CA PRO A 306 -13.26 -0.23 17.55
C PRO A 306 -12.82 1.23 17.62
N ALA A 307 -11.69 1.56 16.98
CA ALA A 307 -11.33 2.96 16.76
C ALA A 307 -12.62 3.69 16.33
N PRO A 308 -12.90 4.92 16.83
CA PRO A 308 -14.08 5.65 16.38
C PRO A 308 -14.11 5.51 14.88
N ALA A 309 -15.21 4.96 14.34
CA ALA A 309 -15.29 4.60 12.94
C ALA A 309 -15.16 5.91 12.16
N TYR A 310 -13.93 6.26 11.80
CA TYR A 310 -13.67 7.36 10.90
C TYR A 310 -14.17 6.87 9.56
N HIS A 311 -15.35 7.34 9.19
CA HIS A 311 -15.91 7.11 7.88
C HIS A 311 -15.15 8.01 6.90
N TRP A 312 -14.04 7.47 6.38
CA TRP A 312 -13.36 8.07 5.25
C TRP A 312 -14.28 7.99 4.04
N THR A 313 -14.69 9.16 3.56
CA THR A 313 -15.47 9.27 2.33
C THR A 313 -14.57 9.93 1.30
N SER A 314 -14.43 9.29 0.14
CA SER A 314 -13.72 9.93 -0.96
C SER A 314 -14.48 11.15 -1.45
N VAL A 315 -13.75 12.24 -1.65
CA VAL A 315 -14.27 13.48 -2.27
C VAL A 315 -14.02 13.52 -3.78
N GLY A 316 -13.49 12.45 -4.36
CA GLY A 316 -13.15 12.33 -5.77
C GLY A 316 -11.64 12.26 -6.03
N PRO A 317 -11.20 12.46 -7.29
CA PRO A 317 -12.01 12.81 -8.49
C PRO A 317 -13.08 11.77 -8.82
N ALA A 318 -14.21 12.22 -9.38
CA ALA A 318 -15.35 11.35 -9.75
C ALA A 318 -15.42 11.04 -11.25
N ASN A 319 -14.56 11.68 -12.06
CA ASN A 319 -14.58 11.60 -13.52
C ASN A 319 -13.38 10.87 -14.13
N MET A 320 -12.28 10.73 -13.39
CA MET A 320 -11.07 9.99 -13.77
C MET A 320 -10.48 9.31 -12.53
N SER A 321 -10.06 8.06 -12.64
CA SER A 321 -9.51 7.29 -11.51
C SER A 321 -7.98 7.31 -11.41
N GLY A 322 -7.30 7.31 -12.56
CA GLY A 322 -5.89 6.93 -12.72
C GLY A 322 -5.74 5.58 -13.45
N CYS A 323 -4.49 5.14 -13.63
CA CYS A 323 -4.12 4.01 -14.50
C CYS A 323 -4.68 2.65 -14.08
N ILE A 324 -5.67 2.14 -14.83
CA ILE A 324 -6.26 0.81 -14.62
C ILE A 324 -5.69 -0.16 -15.66
N VAL A 325 -4.81 -1.04 -15.20
CA VAL A 325 -4.08 -2.00 -16.05
C VAL A 325 -4.94 -3.19 -16.47
N GLN A 326 -5.99 -3.51 -15.71
CA GLN A 326 -6.87 -4.61 -16.04
C GLN A 326 -8.28 -4.41 -15.48
N VAL A 327 -9.30 -4.74 -16.29
CA VAL A 327 -10.68 -4.96 -15.84
C VAL A 327 -11.05 -6.41 -16.12
N VAL A 328 -11.71 -7.06 -15.16
CA VAL A 328 -12.21 -8.43 -15.31
C VAL A 328 -13.66 -8.52 -14.84
N ILE A 329 -14.46 -9.29 -15.58
CA ILE A 329 -15.85 -9.59 -15.23
C ILE A 329 -15.84 -10.82 -14.35
N ASP A 330 -16.66 -10.84 -13.29
CA ASP A 330 -16.88 -12.05 -12.52
C ASP A 330 -17.57 -13.11 -13.42
N PRO A 331 -16.96 -14.30 -13.61
CA PRO A 331 -17.44 -15.30 -14.56
C PRO A 331 -18.76 -15.95 -14.14
N VAL A 332 -19.18 -15.80 -12.89
CA VAL A 332 -20.44 -16.34 -12.35
C VAL A 332 -21.44 -15.21 -12.12
N GLU A 333 -21.00 -14.09 -11.53
CA GLU A 333 -21.81 -12.91 -11.25
C GLU A 333 -21.53 -11.79 -12.27
N ARG A 334 -21.98 -11.92 -13.52
CA ARG A 334 -21.63 -11.00 -14.64
C ARG A 334 -21.82 -9.49 -14.44
N HIS A 335 -22.58 -9.07 -13.42
CA HIS A 335 -22.75 -7.66 -13.07
C HIS A 335 -21.71 -7.16 -12.05
N ARG A 336 -20.92 -8.06 -11.48
CA ARG A 336 -19.77 -7.76 -10.63
C ARG A 336 -18.54 -7.67 -11.51
N VAL A 337 -17.77 -6.60 -11.34
CA VAL A 337 -16.53 -6.37 -12.07
C VAL A 337 -15.41 -6.00 -11.10
N TYR A 338 -14.19 -6.41 -11.44
CA TYR A 338 -13.00 -6.08 -10.69
C TYR A 338 -12.03 -5.26 -11.56
N ALA A 339 -11.26 -4.39 -10.92
CA ALA A 339 -10.25 -3.57 -11.56
C ALA A 339 -8.93 -3.70 -10.81
N ALA A 340 -7.83 -3.82 -11.54
CA ALA A 340 -6.47 -3.74 -11.02
C ALA A 340 -5.83 -2.45 -11.51
N SER A 341 -5.19 -1.73 -10.60
CA SER A 341 -4.51 -0.47 -10.92
C SER A 341 -3.00 -0.60 -10.85
N ALA A 342 -2.31 0.14 -11.74
CA ALA A 342 -0.84 0.19 -11.78
C ALA A 342 -0.26 0.54 -10.42
N ASP A 343 -0.89 1.51 -9.76
CA ASP A 343 -0.67 1.94 -8.38
C ASP A 343 -2.06 2.16 -7.77
N GLY A 344 -2.31 1.78 -6.51
CA GLY A 344 -3.60 2.05 -5.85
C GLY A 344 -4.58 0.86 -5.74
N GLY A 345 -4.14 -0.37 -6.02
CA GLY A 345 -4.78 -1.58 -5.52
C GLY A 345 -5.69 -2.32 -6.50
N ALA A 346 -6.32 -3.36 -5.98
CA ALA A 346 -7.44 -4.04 -6.62
C ALA A 346 -8.77 -3.55 -6.04
N TRP A 347 -9.77 -3.44 -6.89
CA TRP A 347 -11.08 -2.87 -6.58
C TRP A 347 -12.19 -3.77 -7.10
N VAL A 348 -13.36 -3.68 -6.48
CA VAL A 348 -14.59 -4.34 -6.94
C VAL A 348 -15.74 -3.36 -7.03
N LEU A 349 -16.54 -3.49 -8.09
CA LEU A 349 -17.87 -2.94 -8.19
C LEU A 349 -18.85 -4.12 -8.15
N ASP A 350 -19.58 -4.27 -7.04
CA ASP A 350 -20.39 -5.47 -6.79
C ASP A 350 -21.57 -5.61 -7.78
N ASP A 351 -22.14 -4.49 -8.26
CA ASP A 351 -23.18 -4.49 -9.28
C ASP A 351 -23.15 -3.22 -10.14
N VAL A 352 -22.73 -3.37 -11.40
CA VAL A 352 -22.70 -2.27 -12.40
C VAL A 352 -24.06 -1.63 -12.67
N ARG A 353 -25.17 -2.31 -12.38
CA ARG A 353 -26.53 -1.76 -12.57
C ARG A 353 -26.90 -0.79 -11.46
N ALA A 354 -26.31 -0.95 -10.28
CA ALA A 354 -26.50 -0.05 -9.14
C ALA A 354 -25.64 1.22 -9.26
N TYR A 355 -24.68 1.26 -10.18
CA TYR A 355 -23.86 2.45 -10.43
C TYR A 355 -24.68 3.61 -11.01
N PRO A 356 -24.51 4.87 -10.54
CA PRO A 356 -23.47 5.34 -9.60
C PRO A 356 -23.87 5.36 -8.12
N TRP A 357 -25.03 4.81 -7.75
CA TRP A 357 -25.48 4.76 -6.34
C TRP A 357 -24.64 3.82 -5.48
N GLN A 358 -24.11 2.77 -6.10
CA GLN A 358 -23.01 1.97 -5.58
C GLN A 358 -21.77 2.19 -6.44
N THR A 359 -20.64 2.45 -5.80
CA THR A 359 -19.35 2.67 -6.45
C THR A 359 -18.36 1.58 -6.08
N TRP A 360 -17.14 1.69 -6.63
CA TRP A 360 -16.05 0.77 -6.35
C TRP A 360 -15.69 0.74 -4.86
N ARG A 361 -15.28 -0.45 -4.40
CA ARG A 361 -14.74 -0.70 -3.07
C ARG A 361 -13.33 -1.26 -3.19
N PRO A 362 -12.36 -0.78 -2.40
CA PRO A 362 -11.01 -1.32 -2.41
C PRO A 362 -10.99 -2.74 -1.81
N LEU A 363 -10.11 -3.58 -2.35
CA LEU A 363 -9.87 -4.96 -1.87
C LEU A 363 -8.50 -5.12 -1.22
N THR A 364 -7.59 -4.15 -1.38
CA THR A 364 -6.18 -4.32 -1.03
C THR A 364 -5.60 -3.21 -0.18
N ASP A 365 -6.41 -2.31 0.40
CA ASP A 365 -5.91 -1.16 1.21
C ASP A 365 -5.06 -1.59 2.41
N SER A 366 -5.22 -2.83 2.89
CA SER A 366 -4.41 -3.41 3.95
C SER A 366 -3.11 -4.06 3.48
N ASN A 367 -2.87 -4.17 2.16
CA ASN A 367 -1.69 -4.82 1.61
C ASN A 367 -0.47 -3.91 1.72
N ALA A 368 0.71 -4.51 1.89
CA ALA A 368 1.98 -3.78 2.02
C ALA A 368 2.37 -3.01 0.74
N ASN A 369 1.86 -3.41 -0.41
CA ASN A 369 2.03 -2.76 -1.69
C ASN A 369 0.68 -2.76 -2.42
N LEU A 370 0.32 -1.62 -3.01
CA LEU A 370 -0.94 -1.43 -3.73
C LEU A 370 -0.77 -1.53 -5.25
N ALA A 371 0.44 -1.51 -5.79
CA ALA A 371 0.63 -1.77 -7.20
C ALA A 371 0.12 -3.18 -7.53
N THR A 372 -0.78 -3.29 -8.51
CA THR A 372 -1.43 -4.54 -8.89
C THR A 372 -1.27 -4.73 -10.40
N GLN A 373 -0.42 -5.66 -10.80
CA GLN A 373 -0.04 -5.87 -12.20
C GLN A 373 -1.04 -6.74 -12.97
N ALA A 374 -1.73 -7.64 -12.29
CA ALA A 374 -2.72 -8.53 -12.88
C ALA A 374 -3.72 -8.98 -11.83
N ILE A 375 -4.95 -9.27 -12.27
CA ILE A 375 -6.02 -9.87 -11.48
C ILE A 375 -6.72 -10.96 -12.28
N ALA A 376 -7.07 -12.05 -11.62
CA ALA A 376 -7.87 -13.14 -12.19
C ALA A 376 -8.89 -13.66 -11.18
N VAL A 377 -10.11 -13.92 -11.65
CA VAL A 377 -11.19 -14.57 -10.89
C VAL A 377 -11.33 -15.99 -11.41
N ALA A 378 -11.36 -16.98 -10.51
CA ALA A 378 -11.50 -18.37 -10.94
C ALA A 378 -12.92 -18.66 -11.49
N PRO A 379 -13.07 -19.19 -12.72
CA PRO A 379 -14.38 -19.48 -13.27
C PRO A 379 -15.15 -20.61 -12.58
N SER A 380 -14.44 -21.55 -11.95
CA SER A 380 -15.01 -22.68 -11.22
C SER A 380 -15.49 -22.32 -9.80
N ASP A 381 -14.93 -21.27 -9.19
CA ASP A 381 -15.36 -20.74 -7.89
C ASP A 381 -14.98 -19.26 -7.80
N ASN A 382 -15.95 -18.37 -7.99
CA ASN A 382 -15.72 -16.93 -8.01
C ASN A 382 -15.37 -16.32 -6.64
N ARG A 383 -15.26 -17.14 -5.58
CA ARG A 383 -14.66 -16.71 -4.30
C ARG A 383 -13.14 -16.69 -4.36
N ILE A 384 -12.54 -17.46 -5.28
CA ILE A 384 -11.09 -17.56 -5.44
C ILE A 384 -10.61 -16.51 -6.43
N LEU A 385 -9.76 -15.61 -5.94
CA LEU A 385 -9.11 -14.58 -6.75
C LEU A 385 -7.60 -14.71 -6.63
N TYR A 386 -6.91 -14.31 -7.70
CA TYR A 386 -5.46 -14.17 -7.72
C TYR A 386 -5.09 -12.77 -8.17
N ILE A 387 -4.10 -12.16 -7.52
CA ILE A 387 -3.49 -10.91 -7.97
C ILE A 387 -1.98 -11.05 -8.03
N ALA A 388 -1.36 -10.29 -8.93
CA ALA A 388 0.07 -10.06 -8.91
C ALA A 388 0.35 -8.68 -8.31
N ASP A 389 1.08 -8.63 -7.20
CA ASP A 389 1.44 -7.35 -6.56
C ASP A 389 2.67 -6.71 -7.22
N GLY A 390 2.94 -5.45 -6.89
CA GLY A 390 4.12 -4.70 -7.36
C GLY A 390 5.45 -5.24 -6.84
N LEU A 391 5.42 -6.19 -5.89
CA LEU A 391 6.60 -6.87 -5.36
C LEU A 391 6.86 -8.20 -6.07
N THR A 392 6.19 -8.46 -7.20
CA THR A 392 6.33 -9.67 -8.03
C THR A 392 5.85 -10.96 -7.36
N ASN A 393 4.94 -10.84 -6.38
CA ASN A 393 4.30 -11.96 -5.72
C ASN A 393 2.94 -12.26 -6.33
N ILE A 394 2.51 -13.52 -6.27
CA ILE A 394 1.11 -13.89 -6.49
C ILE A 394 0.44 -13.96 -5.13
N LEU A 395 -0.61 -13.18 -4.92
CA LEU A 395 -1.49 -13.29 -3.75
C LEU A 395 -2.76 -14.03 -4.15
N ARG A 396 -3.30 -14.80 -3.22
CA ARG A 396 -4.54 -15.55 -3.37
C ARG A 396 -5.55 -15.07 -2.34
N SER A 397 -6.80 -14.95 -2.76
CA SER A 397 -7.94 -14.78 -1.87
C SER A 397 -8.87 -15.98 -2.00
N SER A 398 -9.54 -16.33 -0.91
CA SER A 398 -10.58 -17.38 -0.88
C SER A 398 -11.97 -16.86 -0.50
N ASP A 399 -12.10 -15.54 -0.38
CA ASP A 399 -13.27 -14.84 0.13
C ASP A 399 -13.58 -13.56 -0.66
N ARG A 400 -13.41 -13.61 -1.99
CA ARG A 400 -13.69 -12.51 -2.94
C ARG A 400 -12.85 -11.25 -2.71
N GLY A 401 -11.61 -11.43 -2.32
CA GLY A 401 -10.65 -10.34 -2.08
C GLY A 401 -10.87 -9.62 -0.75
N THR A 402 -11.59 -10.21 0.20
CA THR A 402 -11.72 -9.65 1.56
C THR A 402 -10.43 -9.84 2.36
N THR A 403 -9.81 -11.01 2.20
CA THR A 403 -8.48 -11.33 2.74
C THR A 403 -7.57 -11.89 1.65
N TRP A 404 -6.28 -11.65 1.80
CA TRP A 404 -5.24 -12.08 0.86
C TRP A 404 -4.12 -12.80 1.60
N GLU A 405 -3.68 -13.92 1.04
CA GLU A 405 -2.51 -14.66 1.48
C GLU A 405 -1.47 -14.74 0.38
N ARG A 406 -0.19 -14.79 0.76
CA ARG A 406 0.90 -15.14 -0.16
C ARG A 406 1.15 -16.64 -0.04
N PRO A 407 0.76 -17.47 -1.02
CA PRO A 407 0.81 -18.93 -0.89
C PRO A 407 2.24 -19.49 -0.98
N SER A 408 3.21 -18.76 -1.56
CA SER A 408 4.59 -19.21 -1.68
C SER A 408 5.60 -18.05 -1.78
N ASP A 409 6.88 -18.34 -1.52
CA ASP A 409 8.00 -17.42 -1.72
C ASP A 409 8.53 -17.40 -3.16
N GLN A 410 7.85 -18.05 -4.11
CA GLN A 410 8.25 -18.05 -5.52
C GLN A 410 8.32 -16.61 -6.05
N TRP A 411 9.45 -16.27 -6.67
CA TRP A 411 9.69 -15.00 -7.32
C TRP A 411 9.40 -15.10 -8.83
N PHE A 412 8.56 -14.21 -9.36
CA PHE A 412 8.10 -14.27 -10.76
C PHE A 412 8.72 -13.22 -11.67
N ASP A 413 9.57 -12.31 -11.17
CA ASP A 413 9.91 -11.09 -11.92
C ASP A 413 8.61 -10.34 -12.29
N THR A 414 8.63 -9.49 -13.31
CA THR A 414 7.44 -8.75 -13.77
C THR A 414 6.36 -9.72 -14.26
N VAL A 415 5.19 -9.72 -13.63
CA VAL A 415 4.03 -10.54 -14.00
C VAL A 415 3.17 -9.76 -14.99
N ARG A 416 2.76 -10.39 -16.09
CA ARG A 416 2.00 -9.75 -17.17
C ARG A 416 0.57 -10.23 -17.30
N CYS A 417 0.31 -11.48 -16.89
CA CYS A 417 -1.01 -12.08 -16.99
C CYS A 417 -1.11 -13.27 -16.02
N ILE A 418 -2.30 -13.44 -15.44
CA ILE A 418 -2.68 -14.62 -14.66
C ILE A 418 -3.90 -15.24 -15.35
N ALA A 419 -3.85 -16.53 -15.61
CA ALA A 419 -4.99 -17.24 -16.18
C ALA A 419 -5.32 -18.48 -15.32
N VAL A 420 -6.58 -18.63 -14.96
CA VAL A 420 -7.07 -19.71 -14.09
C VAL A 420 -7.85 -20.70 -14.94
N ASP A 421 -7.67 -21.99 -14.67
CA ASP A 421 -8.39 -23.04 -15.36
C ASP A 421 -9.91 -22.91 -15.11
N PRO A 422 -10.73 -22.96 -16.18
CA PRO A 422 -12.17 -22.77 -16.07
C PRO A 422 -12.87 -23.82 -15.22
N GLN A 423 -12.29 -25.01 -15.07
CA GLN A 423 -12.88 -26.14 -14.35
C GLN A 423 -12.24 -26.38 -12.99
N ASN A 424 -11.08 -25.78 -12.70
CA ASN A 424 -10.37 -25.99 -11.44
C ASN A 424 -9.56 -24.77 -10.99
N SER A 425 -10.00 -24.12 -9.91
CA SER A 425 -9.39 -22.89 -9.37
C SER A 425 -7.95 -23.06 -8.86
N ASP A 426 -7.48 -24.29 -8.65
CA ASP A 426 -6.12 -24.58 -8.19
C ASP A 426 -5.12 -24.71 -9.35
N ILE A 427 -5.61 -24.88 -10.58
CA ILE A 427 -4.77 -24.88 -11.78
C ILE A 427 -4.66 -23.45 -12.29
N VAL A 428 -3.48 -22.85 -12.11
CA VAL A 428 -3.23 -21.45 -12.41
C VAL A 428 -1.97 -21.31 -13.24
N TYR A 429 -2.02 -20.46 -14.27
CA TYR A 429 -0.88 -20.08 -15.07
C TYR A 429 -0.51 -18.63 -14.83
N VAL A 430 0.80 -18.36 -14.78
CA VAL A 430 1.36 -17.02 -14.63
C VAL A 430 2.33 -16.78 -15.78
N ALA A 431 2.02 -15.80 -16.62
CA ALA A 431 2.94 -15.26 -17.62
C ALA A 431 3.80 -14.18 -16.96
N ALA A 432 5.10 -14.41 -16.92
CA ALA A 432 6.03 -13.47 -16.34
C ALA A 432 7.32 -13.35 -17.16
N LYS A 433 8.09 -12.30 -16.88
CA LYS A 433 9.34 -12.02 -17.59
C LYS A 433 10.38 -13.13 -17.46
N ASN A 434 10.34 -13.89 -16.36
CA ASN A 434 11.25 -15.01 -16.15
C ASN A 434 10.70 -16.37 -16.60
N GLY A 435 9.46 -16.46 -17.12
CA GLY A 435 8.90 -17.70 -17.65
C GLY A 435 7.37 -17.79 -17.60
N CYS A 436 6.84 -18.88 -18.15
CA CYS A 436 5.47 -19.33 -17.90
C CYS A 436 5.52 -20.31 -16.73
N TRP A 437 4.72 -20.04 -15.70
CA TRP A 437 4.61 -20.88 -14.52
C TRP A 437 3.22 -21.47 -14.41
N ARG A 438 3.14 -22.64 -13.80
CA ARG A 438 1.89 -23.36 -13.53
C ARG A 438 1.85 -23.84 -12.09
N SER A 439 0.70 -23.69 -11.44
CA SER A 439 0.36 -24.37 -10.20
C SER A 439 -0.74 -25.41 -10.45
N HIS A 440 -0.80 -26.42 -9.58
CA HIS A 440 -1.92 -27.37 -9.44
C HIS A 440 -2.54 -27.33 -8.04
N SER A 441 -2.18 -26.31 -7.25
CA SER A 441 -2.54 -26.18 -5.82
C SER A 441 -2.83 -24.73 -5.44
N GLY A 442 -3.15 -23.88 -6.41
CA GLY A 442 -3.38 -22.45 -6.18
C GLY A 442 -2.13 -21.71 -5.66
N GLY A 443 -0.95 -22.25 -5.95
CA GLY A 443 0.35 -21.75 -5.51
C GLY A 443 0.85 -22.31 -4.18
N LEU A 444 0.06 -23.13 -3.47
CA LEU A 444 0.44 -23.68 -2.17
C LEU A 444 1.48 -24.81 -2.32
N PRO A 445 2.62 -24.76 -1.62
CA PRO A 445 3.54 -25.89 -1.51
C PRO A 445 2.87 -27.06 -0.77
N ARG A 446 2.94 -28.28 -1.32
CA ARG A 446 2.40 -29.50 -0.69
C ARG A 446 3.27 -30.71 -1.05
N ASP A 447 3.62 -31.54 -0.07
CA ASP A 447 4.25 -32.86 -0.28
C ASP A 447 5.48 -32.84 -1.20
N GLY A 448 6.36 -31.86 -1.03
CA GLY A 448 7.56 -31.68 -1.86
C GLY A 448 7.32 -30.98 -3.21
N ASN A 449 6.09 -30.65 -3.57
CA ASN A 449 5.78 -29.74 -4.66
C ASN A 449 6.07 -28.29 -4.19
N PRO A 450 6.89 -27.51 -4.92
CA PRO A 450 7.17 -26.11 -4.61
C PRO A 450 5.95 -25.17 -4.74
N GLY A 451 4.78 -25.68 -5.15
CA GLY A 451 3.57 -24.91 -5.40
C GLY A 451 3.50 -24.36 -6.83
N TRP A 452 4.65 -23.95 -7.38
CA TRP A 452 4.78 -23.45 -8.74
C TRP A 452 5.86 -24.19 -9.51
N ILE A 453 5.53 -24.58 -10.76
CA ILE A 453 6.45 -25.25 -11.67
C ILE A 453 6.59 -24.39 -12.92
N ARG A 454 7.82 -24.08 -13.33
CA ARG A 454 8.07 -23.39 -14.59
C ARG A 454 7.87 -24.35 -15.75
N VAL A 455 6.93 -24.04 -16.64
CA VAL A 455 6.57 -24.88 -17.81
C VAL A 455 7.17 -24.35 -19.12
N ARG A 456 7.67 -23.11 -19.14
CA ARG A 456 8.40 -22.52 -20.27
C ARG A 456 9.39 -21.47 -19.76
N ASN A 457 10.63 -21.51 -20.25
CA ASN A 457 11.60 -20.44 -20.07
C ASN A 457 11.39 -19.34 -21.12
N GLY A 458 11.76 -18.10 -20.82
CA GLY A 458 11.64 -16.96 -21.73
C GLY A 458 10.80 -15.84 -21.13
N GLU A 459 10.75 -14.68 -21.79
CA GLU A 459 9.88 -13.57 -21.37
C GLU A 459 8.48 -13.84 -21.91
N ILE A 460 7.56 -14.20 -21.01
CA ILE A 460 6.17 -14.51 -21.37
C ILE A 460 5.30 -13.31 -21.06
N THR A 461 4.62 -12.82 -22.09
CA THR A 461 3.87 -11.55 -22.07
C THR A 461 2.37 -11.76 -21.95
N ASP A 462 1.89 -12.96 -22.29
CA ASP A 462 0.50 -13.34 -22.18
C ASP A 462 0.32 -14.85 -22.05
N VAL A 463 -0.74 -15.27 -21.37
CA VAL A 463 -1.16 -16.67 -21.26
C VAL A 463 -2.67 -16.72 -21.26
N ILE A 464 -3.24 -17.56 -22.12
CA ILE A 464 -4.67 -17.82 -22.15
C ILE A 464 -4.92 -19.32 -22.29
N LEU A 465 -5.97 -19.79 -21.62
CA LEU A 465 -6.45 -21.15 -21.74
C LEU A 465 -7.65 -21.17 -22.67
N ASP A 466 -7.79 -22.26 -23.42
CA ASP A 466 -9.03 -22.53 -24.10
C ASP A 466 -10.14 -22.79 -23.06
N PRO A 467 -11.28 -22.06 -23.13
CA PRO A 467 -12.34 -22.17 -22.12
C PRO A 467 -13.09 -23.51 -22.14
N ASP A 468 -13.08 -24.24 -23.25
CA ASP A 468 -13.82 -25.50 -23.41
C ASP A 468 -12.91 -26.72 -23.26
N ASP A 469 -11.61 -26.57 -23.55
CA ASP A 469 -10.59 -27.57 -23.28
C ASP A 469 -9.31 -26.94 -22.70
N SER A 470 -9.27 -26.78 -21.37
CA SER A 470 -8.16 -26.15 -20.65
C SER A 470 -6.83 -26.92 -20.72
N ARG A 471 -6.77 -28.05 -21.42
CA ARG A 471 -5.49 -28.67 -21.82
C ARG A 471 -4.79 -27.87 -22.90
N ILE A 472 -5.53 -27.11 -23.70
CA ILE A 472 -5.01 -26.25 -24.74
C ILE A 472 -4.66 -24.90 -24.11
N VAL A 473 -3.38 -24.55 -24.19
CA VAL A 473 -2.83 -23.30 -23.63
C VAL A 473 -2.09 -22.54 -24.73
N TYR A 474 -2.33 -21.25 -24.83
CA TYR A 474 -1.58 -20.36 -25.72
C TYR A 474 -0.75 -19.40 -24.89
N ILE A 475 0.47 -19.12 -25.35
CA ILE A 475 1.35 -18.12 -24.75
C ILE A 475 1.93 -17.20 -25.80
N GLY A 476 2.07 -15.94 -25.41
CA GLY A 476 2.87 -14.95 -26.11
C GLY A 476 4.29 -14.92 -25.54
N GLU A 477 5.28 -15.29 -26.34
CA GLU A 477 6.69 -15.29 -25.94
C GLU A 477 7.46 -14.18 -26.66
N LYS A 478 8.28 -13.47 -25.90
CA LYS A 478 9.28 -12.53 -26.39
C LYS A 478 10.67 -13.09 -26.12
N GLN A 479 11.51 -13.04 -27.14
CA GLN A 479 12.93 -13.36 -27.05
C GLN A 479 13.73 -12.13 -27.46
N PRO A 480 14.29 -11.37 -26.50
CA PRO A 480 15.11 -10.21 -26.82
C PRO A 480 16.46 -10.63 -27.41
N ASN A 481 17.00 -9.81 -28.31
CA ASN A 481 18.37 -9.93 -28.85
C ASN A 481 18.70 -11.32 -29.45
N HIS A 482 17.81 -11.85 -30.28
CA HIS A 482 18.09 -13.02 -31.13
C HIS A 482 19.17 -12.66 -32.18
N PRO A 483 19.95 -13.61 -32.74
CA PRO A 483 21.01 -13.32 -33.71
C PRO A 483 20.57 -12.32 -34.80
N ALA A 484 21.45 -11.37 -35.10
CA ALA A 484 21.28 -10.24 -36.03
C ALA A 484 20.55 -8.98 -35.49
N ASN A 485 20.62 -8.68 -34.18
CA ASN A 485 20.02 -7.47 -33.57
C ASN A 485 18.50 -7.38 -33.82
N MET A 486 17.79 -8.49 -33.58
CA MET A 486 16.34 -8.55 -33.68
C MET A 486 15.71 -9.03 -32.37
N HIS A 487 14.53 -8.51 -32.04
CA HIS A 487 13.61 -9.13 -31.09
C HIS A 487 12.75 -10.15 -31.85
N THR A 488 12.57 -11.32 -31.28
CA THR A 488 11.70 -12.35 -31.84
C THR A 488 10.47 -12.51 -30.95
N MET A 489 9.29 -12.34 -31.55
CA MET A 489 8.00 -12.54 -30.89
C MET A 489 7.34 -13.81 -31.44
N ARG A 490 6.73 -14.60 -30.55
CA ARG A 490 6.15 -15.90 -30.88
C ARG A 490 4.79 -16.09 -30.24
N LEU A 491 3.88 -16.66 -31.03
CA LEU A 491 2.70 -17.35 -30.53
C LEU A 491 3.03 -18.84 -30.43
N LEU A 492 2.93 -19.39 -29.22
CA LEU A 492 3.09 -20.82 -28.98
C LEU A 492 1.77 -21.42 -28.50
N ARG A 493 1.53 -22.68 -28.85
CA ARG A 493 0.39 -23.47 -28.39
C ARG A 493 0.87 -24.75 -27.73
N SER A 494 0.32 -25.08 -26.57
CA SER A 494 0.44 -26.38 -25.94
C SER A 494 -0.89 -27.13 -26.03
N PRO A 495 -0.92 -28.38 -26.51
CA PRO A 495 -2.11 -29.23 -26.46
C PRO A 495 -2.25 -30.03 -25.15
N ASN A 496 -1.29 -29.91 -24.22
CA ASN A 496 -1.18 -30.80 -23.06
C ASN A 496 -0.72 -30.05 -21.79
N ARG A 497 -1.39 -28.93 -21.48
CA ARG A 497 -1.21 -28.15 -20.25
C ARG A 497 0.21 -27.59 -20.06
N GLY A 498 0.90 -27.29 -21.14
CA GLY A 498 2.25 -26.71 -21.13
C GLY A 498 3.37 -27.75 -20.99
N VAL A 499 3.11 -29.04 -21.21
CA VAL A 499 4.17 -30.07 -21.24
C VAL A 499 4.97 -29.99 -22.54
N GLU A 500 4.29 -29.84 -23.68
CA GLU A 500 4.91 -29.59 -24.99
C GLU A 500 4.41 -28.28 -25.59
N TRP A 501 5.24 -27.62 -26.39
CA TRP A 501 4.93 -26.36 -27.04
C TRP A 501 5.19 -26.44 -28.54
N ARG A 502 4.25 -25.95 -29.33
CA ARG A 502 4.33 -25.86 -30.79
C ARG A 502 4.33 -24.39 -31.20
N LEU A 503 5.26 -24.02 -32.08
CA LEU A 503 5.28 -22.69 -32.67
C LEU A 503 4.14 -22.56 -33.67
N MET A 504 3.29 -21.55 -33.48
CA MET A 504 2.15 -21.24 -34.35
C MET A 504 2.49 -20.09 -35.30
N LYS A 505 3.12 -19.05 -34.78
CA LYS A 505 3.52 -17.86 -35.55
C LYS A 505 4.73 -17.20 -34.90
N GLU A 506 5.65 -16.74 -35.74
CA GLU A 506 6.82 -15.95 -35.35
C GLU A 506 6.85 -14.64 -36.15
N LEU A 507 7.27 -13.56 -35.49
CA LEU A 507 7.60 -12.29 -36.12
C LEU A 507 8.93 -11.80 -35.53
N ALA A 508 9.89 -11.50 -36.41
CA ALA A 508 11.16 -10.90 -36.03
C ALA A 508 11.11 -9.41 -36.34
N VAL A 509 11.43 -8.57 -35.36
CA VAL A 509 11.48 -7.11 -35.50
C VAL A 509 12.87 -6.59 -35.13
N PRO A 510 13.39 -5.55 -35.79
CA PRO A 510 14.64 -4.90 -35.39
C PRO A 510 14.61 -4.45 -33.93
N VAL A 511 15.77 -4.42 -33.25
CA VAL A 511 15.85 -4.01 -31.83
C VAL A 511 15.41 -2.57 -31.56
N ASP A 512 15.48 -1.71 -32.57
CA ASP A 512 15.01 -0.32 -32.62
C ASP A 512 13.57 -0.18 -33.15
N GLY A 513 12.91 -1.30 -33.45
CA GLY A 513 11.53 -1.36 -33.93
C GLY A 513 10.46 -1.03 -32.87
N PRO A 514 9.17 -1.09 -33.25
CA PRO A 514 8.05 -0.81 -32.36
C PRO A 514 7.98 -1.82 -31.20
N SER A 515 7.10 -1.56 -30.22
CA SER A 515 6.85 -2.41 -29.04
C SER A 515 6.79 -3.91 -29.34
N ILE A 516 7.21 -4.70 -28.35
CA ILE A 516 7.54 -6.12 -28.47
C ILE A 516 6.66 -7.04 -27.62
N MET A 517 5.49 -6.55 -27.20
CA MET A 517 4.49 -7.35 -26.49
C MET A 517 3.69 -8.25 -27.43
N VAL A 518 3.31 -9.40 -26.90
CA VAL A 518 2.43 -10.36 -27.58
C VAL A 518 1.15 -10.50 -26.77
N LYS A 519 0.00 -10.23 -27.40
CA LYS A 519 -1.32 -10.52 -26.82
C LYS A 519 -2.07 -11.51 -27.68
N VAL A 520 -2.73 -12.47 -27.05
CA VAL A 520 -3.44 -13.55 -27.74
C VAL A 520 -4.94 -13.40 -27.48
N ALA A 521 -5.75 -13.62 -28.50
CA ALA A 521 -7.21 -13.61 -28.40
C ALA A 521 -7.79 -14.88 -29.04
N LEU A 522 -8.83 -15.44 -28.43
CA LEU A 522 -9.55 -16.60 -28.95
C LEU A 522 -10.99 -16.23 -29.27
N GLY A 523 -11.45 -16.64 -30.45
CA GLY A 523 -12.87 -16.75 -30.71
C GLY A 523 -13.48 -17.85 -29.85
N ARG A 524 -14.76 -17.71 -29.48
CA ARG A 524 -15.48 -18.75 -28.72
C ARG A 524 -16.42 -19.56 -29.60
N SER A 525 -16.58 -19.19 -30.87
CA SER A 525 -17.41 -19.97 -31.79
C SER A 525 -16.67 -21.24 -32.25
N GLY A 526 -17.39 -22.37 -32.27
CA GLY A 526 -16.89 -23.63 -32.82
C GLY A 526 -15.96 -24.45 -31.91
N ASP A 527 -15.50 -25.56 -32.48
CA ASP A 527 -14.66 -26.57 -31.83
C ASP A 527 -13.25 -26.02 -31.46
N PRO A 528 -12.66 -26.40 -30.31
CA PRO A 528 -11.32 -25.96 -29.90
C PRO A 528 -10.19 -26.19 -30.92
N LEU A 529 -10.32 -27.18 -31.82
CA LEU A 529 -9.34 -27.39 -32.89
C LEU A 529 -9.51 -26.39 -34.04
N HIS A 530 -10.69 -25.80 -34.22
CA HIS A 530 -11.00 -24.97 -35.39
C HIS A 530 -11.36 -23.52 -35.06
N ARG A 531 -11.42 -23.15 -33.77
CA ARG A 531 -11.71 -21.77 -33.37
C ARG A 531 -10.68 -20.78 -33.83
N MET A 532 -11.17 -19.57 -34.07
CA MET A 532 -10.33 -18.46 -34.49
C MET A 532 -9.29 -18.13 -33.41
N VAL A 533 -8.04 -17.91 -33.85
CA VAL A 533 -6.96 -17.46 -32.99
C VAL A 533 -6.39 -16.16 -33.57
N GLY A 534 -6.47 -15.10 -32.78
CA GLY A 534 -5.82 -13.83 -33.06
C GLY A 534 -4.54 -13.67 -32.23
N VAL A 535 -3.52 -13.03 -32.80
CA VAL A 535 -2.35 -12.57 -32.05
C VAL A 535 -1.96 -11.16 -32.48
N LYS A 536 -1.66 -10.32 -31.50
CA LYS A 536 -1.12 -8.97 -31.70
C LYS A 536 0.36 -8.96 -31.33
N PHE A 537 1.23 -8.71 -32.30
CA PHE A 537 2.67 -8.54 -32.15
C PHE A 537 3.03 -7.07 -32.26
N GLY A 538 3.23 -6.38 -31.13
CA GLY A 538 3.41 -4.93 -31.15
C GLY A 538 2.22 -4.25 -31.82
N THR A 539 2.41 -3.68 -33.01
CA THR A 539 1.36 -3.05 -33.83
C THR A 539 0.67 -3.98 -34.82
N GLU A 540 1.23 -5.15 -35.13
CA GLU A 540 0.67 -6.04 -36.14
C GLU A 540 -0.32 -7.03 -35.56
N ILE A 541 -1.50 -7.13 -36.18
CA ILE A 541 -2.53 -8.11 -35.83
C ILE A 541 -2.53 -9.20 -36.89
N TRP A 542 -2.39 -10.44 -36.43
CA TRP A 542 -2.41 -11.64 -37.26
C TRP A 542 -3.54 -12.56 -36.83
N ILE A 543 -4.30 -13.09 -37.78
CA ILE A 543 -5.48 -13.90 -37.51
C ILE A 543 -5.38 -15.23 -38.26
N ASN A 544 -5.65 -16.31 -37.55
CA ASN A 544 -5.97 -17.60 -38.13
C ASN A 544 -7.48 -17.86 -37.94
N ARG A 545 -8.23 -17.79 -39.04
CA ARG A 545 -9.70 -17.95 -39.06
C ARG A 545 -10.17 -19.40 -39.06
N GLN A 546 -9.28 -20.36 -39.34
CA GLN A 546 -9.63 -21.78 -39.47
C GLN A 546 -9.18 -22.60 -38.24
N GLY A 547 -8.55 -21.93 -37.28
CA GLY A 547 -8.00 -22.54 -36.07
C GLY A 547 -6.75 -23.39 -36.28
N PRO A 548 -6.15 -23.87 -35.17
CA PRO A 548 -4.88 -24.58 -35.16
C PRO A 548 -4.92 -26.00 -35.75
N GLY A 549 -6.10 -26.60 -35.84
CA GLY A 549 -6.35 -27.97 -36.33
C GLY A 549 -6.61 -28.06 -37.83
N SER A 550 -6.83 -26.92 -38.50
CA SER A 550 -6.94 -26.89 -39.96
C SER A 550 -5.58 -27.22 -40.59
N PRO A 551 -5.52 -28.09 -41.62
CA PRO A 551 -4.30 -28.35 -42.40
C PRO A 551 -3.80 -27.10 -43.16
N ARG A 552 -4.61 -26.02 -43.23
CA ARG A 552 -4.20 -24.68 -43.69
C ARG A 552 -4.16 -23.72 -42.49
N THR A 553 -3.28 -23.98 -41.54
CA THR A 553 -3.04 -23.14 -40.36
C THR A 553 -2.33 -21.83 -40.73
N ILE A 554 -2.94 -21.00 -41.58
CA ILE A 554 -2.32 -19.79 -42.11
C ILE A 554 -2.73 -18.61 -41.22
N PHE A 555 -1.72 -17.97 -40.62
CA PHE A 555 -1.89 -16.66 -40.02
C PHE A 555 -1.71 -15.60 -41.09
N GLU A 556 -2.76 -14.83 -41.33
CA GLU A 556 -2.74 -13.68 -42.24
C GLU A 556 -2.59 -12.40 -41.45
N ARG A 557 -1.80 -11.45 -41.96
CA ARG A 557 -1.70 -10.11 -41.36
C ARG A 557 -2.99 -9.37 -41.68
N ALA A 558 -3.83 -9.17 -40.68
CA ALA A 558 -5.14 -8.56 -40.82
C ALA A 558 -5.07 -7.04 -40.69
N PHE A 559 -4.20 -6.52 -39.82
CA PHE A 559 -4.15 -5.09 -39.52
C PHE A 559 -2.81 -4.65 -38.94
N VAL A 560 -2.55 -3.35 -39.04
CA VAL A 560 -1.47 -2.67 -38.32
C VAL A 560 -2.10 -1.49 -37.58
N SER A 561 -2.19 -1.58 -36.26
CA SER A 561 -2.78 -0.51 -35.44
C SER A 561 -1.92 0.75 -35.53
N LYS A 562 -2.54 1.88 -35.89
CA LYS A 562 -1.90 3.20 -35.81
C LYS A 562 -1.87 3.64 -34.33
N GLY A 563 -0.90 4.46 -33.96
CA GLY A 563 -0.69 4.88 -32.56
C GLY A 563 0.42 4.14 -31.81
N MET A 564 1.28 3.37 -32.50
CA MET A 564 2.63 3.10 -31.99
C MET A 564 3.76 3.17 -33.04
N PRO A 565 3.82 4.19 -33.91
CA PRO A 565 5.12 4.61 -34.38
C PRO A 565 5.69 5.63 -33.39
N GLY A 566 6.86 5.32 -32.80
CA GLY A 566 7.87 6.37 -32.82
C GLY A 566 8.22 6.60 -34.30
N ASN A 567 7.45 7.39 -35.06
CA ASN A 567 7.88 7.75 -36.41
C ASN A 567 8.61 9.09 -36.36
N GLU A 568 9.85 9.03 -36.83
CA GLU A 568 10.62 10.04 -37.58
C GLU A 568 10.81 11.45 -36.97
N ARG A 569 10.13 11.81 -35.88
CA ARG A 569 10.31 13.08 -35.16
C ARG A 569 10.55 12.94 -33.66
N SER A 570 10.27 11.78 -33.06
CA SER A 570 10.74 11.47 -31.71
C SER A 570 11.68 10.28 -31.77
N ASP A 571 12.95 10.59 -31.61
CA ASP A 571 14.11 9.73 -31.35
C ASP A 571 13.99 8.87 -30.07
N ARG A 572 12.77 8.60 -29.57
CA ARG A 572 12.55 7.78 -28.37
C ARG A 572 11.39 6.82 -28.55
N ASN A 573 11.74 5.55 -28.65
CA ASN A 573 10.88 4.46 -28.21
C ASN A 573 10.72 4.59 -26.68
N ASN A 574 9.72 5.35 -26.22
CA ASN A 574 9.48 5.54 -24.77
C ASN A 574 8.85 4.30 -24.09
N GLY A 575 8.70 3.17 -24.79
CA GLY A 575 8.13 1.95 -24.18
C GLY A 575 6.62 1.96 -23.97
N GLN A 576 5.90 3.01 -24.41
CA GLN A 576 4.44 3.12 -24.22
C GLN A 576 3.66 1.94 -24.84
N GLY A 577 4.14 1.38 -25.95
CA GLY A 577 3.51 0.20 -26.53
C GLY A 577 3.68 -1.10 -25.72
N ASP A 578 4.72 -1.16 -24.87
CA ASP A 578 4.93 -2.25 -23.92
C ASP A 578 4.04 -2.10 -22.66
N TRP A 579 3.42 -0.93 -22.51
CA TRP A 579 2.51 -0.54 -21.44
C TRP A 579 1.05 -0.74 -21.89
N SER A 580 0.59 -0.01 -22.91
CA SER A 580 -0.79 -0.02 -23.39
C SER A 580 -0.99 -1.03 -24.54
N HIS A 581 -1.32 -2.29 -24.22
CA HIS A 581 -1.42 -3.36 -25.23
C HIS A 581 -2.50 -4.39 -24.94
N THR A 582 -3.56 -4.42 -25.76
CA THR A 582 -4.66 -5.36 -25.58
C THR A 582 -5.31 -5.78 -26.90
N PHE A 583 -5.91 -6.97 -26.91
CA PHE A 583 -6.62 -7.56 -28.05
C PHE A 583 -7.65 -8.57 -27.53
N ALA A 584 -8.90 -8.47 -28.00
CA ALA A 584 -9.95 -9.43 -27.70
C ALA A 584 -10.87 -9.67 -28.91
N ILE A 585 -11.42 -10.88 -28.98
CA ILE A 585 -12.43 -11.30 -29.96
C ILE A 585 -13.77 -11.43 -29.22
N ASP A 586 -14.86 -10.95 -29.83
CA ASP A 586 -16.20 -11.04 -29.27
C ASP A 586 -16.62 -12.53 -29.15
N PRO A 587 -17.02 -12.99 -27.95
CA PRO A 587 -17.38 -14.39 -27.72
C PRO A 587 -18.62 -14.87 -28.49
N PHE A 588 -19.47 -13.95 -28.97
CA PHE A 588 -20.68 -14.29 -29.73
C PHE A 588 -20.49 -14.17 -31.25
N ASN A 589 -19.43 -13.51 -31.69
CA ASN A 589 -19.18 -13.26 -33.10
C ASN A 589 -17.69 -13.12 -33.37
N ASP A 590 -17.07 -14.19 -33.86
CA ASP A 590 -15.64 -14.20 -34.20
C ASP A 590 -15.27 -13.17 -35.31
N ASN A 591 -16.24 -12.56 -36.01
CA ASN A 591 -15.96 -11.47 -36.94
C ASN A 591 -15.81 -10.11 -36.25
N ALA A 592 -16.28 -9.97 -35.01
CA ALA A 592 -16.17 -8.75 -34.21
C ALA A 592 -14.97 -8.83 -33.26
N MET A 593 -14.09 -7.82 -33.32
CA MET A 593 -12.90 -7.78 -32.48
C MET A 593 -12.53 -6.35 -32.11
N LEU A 594 -11.82 -6.22 -31.00
CA LEU A 594 -11.29 -4.95 -30.50
C LEU A 594 -9.79 -5.08 -30.23
N VAL A 595 -9.03 -4.10 -30.68
CA VAL A 595 -7.60 -3.97 -30.43
C VAL A 595 -7.35 -2.62 -29.79
N GLY A 596 -6.60 -2.61 -28.68
CA GLY A 596 -6.20 -1.40 -27.98
C GLY A 596 -4.69 -1.16 -28.04
N GLY A 597 -4.31 0.10 -28.16
CA GLY A 597 -2.95 0.62 -28.02
C GLY A 597 -3.02 2.00 -27.38
N GLN A 598 -2.60 3.05 -28.08
CA GLN A 598 -3.00 4.41 -27.73
C GLN A 598 -4.51 4.61 -27.93
N ASP A 599 -5.02 4.17 -29.09
CA ASP A 599 -6.45 4.19 -29.45
C ASP A 599 -7.05 2.78 -29.48
N TYR A 600 -8.39 2.70 -29.53
CA TYR A 600 -9.11 1.48 -29.89
C TYR A 600 -9.36 1.39 -31.40
N TYR A 601 -9.26 0.18 -31.92
CA TYR A 601 -9.68 -0.18 -33.27
C TYR A 601 -10.65 -1.35 -33.21
N ARG A 602 -11.71 -1.28 -34.01
CA ARG A 602 -12.76 -2.30 -34.10
C ARG A 602 -12.91 -2.83 -35.51
N THR A 603 -13.17 -4.13 -35.61
CA THR A 603 -13.62 -4.79 -36.83
C THR A 603 -14.94 -5.50 -36.58
N THR A 604 -15.73 -5.73 -37.63
CA THR A 604 -16.95 -6.56 -37.62
C THR A 604 -17.01 -7.56 -38.78
N ASP A 605 -15.95 -7.64 -39.58
CA ASP A 605 -15.85 -8.43 -40.81
C ASP A 605 -14.65 -9.40 -40.76
N GLY A 606 -14.29 -9.86 -39.56
CA GLY A 606 -13.23 -10.83 -39.35
C GLY A 606 -11.84 -10.25 -39.59
N GLY A 607 -11.67 -8.95 -39.35
CA GLY A 607 -10.42 -8.24 -39.49
C GLY A 607 -10.05 -7.84 -40.92
N THR A 608 -11.03 -7.80 -41.84
CA THR A 608 -10.81 -7.35 -43.22
C THR A 608 -10.74 -5.82 -43.28
N THR A 609 -11.60 -5.14 -42.52
CA THR A 609 -11.55 -3.69 -42.31
C THR A 609 -11.57 -3.35 -40.82
N TRP A 610 -10.92 -2.24 -40.48
CA TRP A 610 -10.78 -1.76 -39.11
C TRP A 610 -11.09 -0.26 -39.05
N ALA A 611 -11.90 0.13 -38.07
CA ALA A 611 -12.23 1.52 -37.79
C ALA A 611 -11.67 1.91 -36.42
N ALA A 612 -11.14 3.13 -36.31
CA ALA A 612 -10.82 3.70 -35.00
C ALA A 612 -12.11 3.94 -34.21
N VAL A 613 -12.08 3.68 -32.91
CA VAL A 613 -13.18 3.94 -31.99
C VAL A 613 -12.73 5.00 -31.01
N GLU A 614 -13.52 6.08 -30.90
CA GLU A 614 -13.25 7.14 -29.94
C GLU A 614 -13.43 6.61 -28.51
N SER A 615 -12.35 6.72 -27.73
CA SER A 615 -12.31 6.36 -26.32
C SER A 615 -12.46 7.59 -25.43
N PHE A 616 -12.89 7.40 -24.19
CA PHE A 616 -12.91 8.47 -23.19
C PHE A 616 -11.48 8.95 -22.83
N HIS A 617 -10.50 8.05 -22.91
CA HIS A 617 -9.09 8.32 -22.66
C HIS A 617 -8.21 7.47 -23.60
N GLU A 618 -6.99 7.92 -23.87
CA GLU A 618 -5.95 7.12 -24.55
C GLU A 618 -5.37 6.03 -23.63
N ASP A 619 -4.38 5.26 -24.09
CA ASP A 619 -3.69 4.21 -23.31
C ASP A 619 -4.57 3.05 -22.88
N GLN A 620 -4.95 2.25 -23.88
CA GLN A 620 -5.85 1.12 -23.74
C GLN A 620 -5.13 -0.10 -23.13
N GLN A 621 -5.53 -0.49 -21.92
CA GLN A 621 -4.87 -1.51 -21.11
C GLN A 621 -5.57 -2.87 -21.20
N SER A 622 -6.91 -2.88 -21.20
CA SER A 622 -7.69 -4.12 -21.11
C SER A 622 -9.01 -4.05 -21.86
N ILE A 623 -9.47 -5.20 -22.32
CA ILE A 623 -10.76 -5.42 -22.97
C ILE A 623 -11.35 -6.70 -22.38
N ALA A 624 -12.57 -6.62 -21.84
CA ALA A 624 -13.30 -7.75 -21.30
C ALA A 624 -14.72 -7.77 -21.88
N PHE A 625 -14.96 -8.63 -22.87
CA PHE A 625 -16.31 -8.90 -23.37
C PHE A 625 -17.12 -9.69 -22.33
N ASP A 626 -18.37 -9.31 -22.11
CA ASP A 626 -19.30 -10.11 -21.31
C ASP A 626 -19.53 -11.45 -22.04
N PRO A 627 -19.28 -12.60 -21.37
CA PRO A 627 -19.40 -13.90 -22.01
C PRO A 627 -20.86 -14.38 -22.15
N VAL A 628 -21.84 -13.65 -21.62
CA VAL A 628 -23.26 -14.01 -21.57
C VAL A 628 -24.15 -12.98 -22.25
N GLU A 629 -23.86 -11.68 -22.12
CA GLU A 629 -24.60 -10.62 -22.82
C GLU A 629 -23.84 -10.09 -24.03
N GLN A 630 -24.32 -10.45 -25.21
CA GLN A 630 -23.77 -9.94 -26.46
C GLN A 630 -23.81 -8.41 -26.50
N GLY A 631 -22.72 -7.82 -26.98
CA GLY A 631 -22.58 -6.38 -27.10
C GLY A 631 -22.07 -5.69 -25.84
N ARG A 632 -22.11 -6.32 -24.66
CA ARG A 632 -21.50 -5.73 -23.46
C ARG A 632 -19.99 -5.97 -23.44
N VAL A 633 -19.22 -4.89 -23.32
CA VAL A 633 -17.76 -4.95 -23.19
C VAL A 633 -17.26 -3.88 -22.24
N TYR A 634 -16.38 -4.28 -21.32
CA TYR A 634 -15.67 -3.36 -20.44
C TYR A 634 -14.27 -3.13 -20.97
N VAL A 635 -13.80 -1.91 -20.79
CA VAL A 635 -12.46 -1.51 -21.17
C VAL A 635 -11.82 -0.75 -20.02
N SER A 636 -10.49 -0.86 -19.93
CA SER A 636 -9.72 -0.06 -18.98
C SER A 636 -8.58 0.67 -19.67
N HIS A 637 -8.28 1.84 -19.16
CA HIS A 637 -7.29 2.76 -19.68
C HIS A 637 -6.80 3.72 -18.58
N ASP A 638 -5.93 4.67 -18.92
CA ASP A 638 -5.34 5.58 -17.94
C ASP A 638 -6.35 6.54 -17.27
N GLY A 639 -7.51 6.75 -17.90
CA GLY A 639 -8.65 7.48 -17.32
C GLY A 639 -9.63 6.64 -16.47
N GLY A 640 -9.41 5.32 -16.33
CA GLY A 640 -10.27 4.41 -15.58
C GLY A 640 -10.98 3.32 -16.37
N VAL A 641 -12.23 3.02 -16.01
CA VAL A 641 -13.02 1.91 -16.58
C VAL A 641 -14.24 2.47 -17.31
N CYS A 642 -14.46 2.00 -18.54
CA CYS A 642 -15.69 2.28 -19.29
C CYS A 642 -16.40 0.98 -19.66
N VAL A 643 -17.71 1.05 -19.85
CA VAL A 643 -18.53 -0.03 -20.40
C VAL A 643 -19.23 0.45 -21.66
N SER A 644 -19.30 -0.43 -22.65
CA SER A 644 -20.10 -0.31 -23.87
C SER A 644 -21.15 -1.43 -23.90
N THR A 645 -22.34 -1.13 -24.42
CA THR A 645 -23.41 -2.11 -24.69
C THR A 645 -23.69 -2.30 -26.19
N ASP A 646 -22.87 -1.71 -27.06
CA ASP A 646 -23.01 -1.77 -28.53
C ASP A 646 -21.86 -2.56 -29.21
N GLY A 647 -21.23 -3.46 -28.46
CA GLY A 647 -20.13 -4.30 -28.90
C GLY A 647 -18.82 -3.53 -29.07
N GLY A 648 -18.65 -2.45 -28.31
CA GLY A 648 -17.48 -1.56 -28.36
C GLY A 648 -17.45 -0.65 -29.58
N ALA A 649 -18.61 -0.35 -30.18
CA ALA A 649 -18.70 0.66 -31.23
C ALA A 649 -18.60 2.08 -30.63
N THR A 650 -19.00 2.24 -29.37
CA THR A 650 -18.91 3.51 -28.63
C THR A 650 -18.32 3.29 -27.25
N PHE A 651 -17.30 4.08 -26.86
CA PHE A 651 -16.77 4.11 -25.49
C PHE A 651 -16.86 5.48 -24.82
N ARG A 652 -17.05 6.56 -25.59
CA ARG A 652 -17.29 7.89 -25.05
C ARG A 652 -18.77 8.05 -24.67
N PRO A 653 -19.10 8.34 -23.39
CA PRO A 653 -20.48 8.58 -23.00
C PRO A 653 -21.06 9.77 -23.75
N GLY A 654 -22.23 9.60 -24.35
CA GLY A 654 -23.02 10.71 -24.89
C GLY A 654 -23.87 11.38 -23.81
N ASP A 655 -24.41 12.56 -24.12
CA ASP A 655 -25.33 13.29 -23.22
C ASP A 655 -26.71 12.63 -23.10
N ALA A 656 -27.00 11.65 -23.97
CA ALA A 656 -28.28 10.94 -23.98
C ALA A 656 -28.38 9.93 -22.81
N PRO A 657 -29.54 9.82 -22.13
CA PRO A 657 -29.76 8.87 -21.05
C PRO A 657 -29.51 7.40 -21.43
N ASP A 658 -29.76 7.06 -22.70
CA ASP A 658 -29.61 5.71 -23.26
C ASP A 658 -28.28 5.53 -24.00
N SER A 659 -27.27 6.36 -23.69
CA SER A 659 -25.92 6.21 -24.26
C SER A 659 -25.42 4.77 -24.07
N PRO A 660 -24.99 4.08 -25.14
CA PRO A 660 -24.48 2.71 -25.03
C PRO A 660 -23.15 2.66 -24.27
N ALA A 661 -22.48 3.81 -24.11
CA ALA A 661 -21.26 3.95 -23.34
C ALA A 661 -21.50 4.63 -21.98
N ARG A 662 -20.88 4.09 -20.92
CA ARG A 662 -20.88 4.68 -19.57
C ARG A 662 -19.46 4.67 -18.99
N ASN A 663 -19.05 5.79 -18.40
CA ASN A 663 -17.82 5.90 -17.61
C ASN A 663 -18.10 5.41 -16.17
N LEU A 664 -17.36 4.40 -15.74
CA LEU A 664 -17.49 3.75 -14.44
C LEU A 664 -16.41 4.23 -13.44
N SER A 665 -15.65 5.28 -13.70
CA SER A 665 -14.52 5.71 -12.89
C SER A 665 -14.90 6.36 -11.53
N ALA A 666 -16.17 6.67 -11.26
CA ALA A 666 -16.53 7.31 -10.00
C ALA A 666 -16.32 6.34 -8.81
N GLY A 667 -15.57 6.81 -7.80
CA GLY A 667 -15.24 6.03 -6.60
C GLY A 667 -14.11 5.01 -6.79
N LEU A 668 -13.55 4.89 -7.99
CA LEU A 668 -12.31 4.15 -8.25
C LEU A 668 -11.14 5.14 -8.06
N ILE A 669 -10.51 5.17 -6.88
CA ILE A 669 -9.52 6.21 -6.56
C ILE A 669 -8.15 5.58 -6.45
N THR A 670 -7.38 5.60 -7.53
CA THR A 670 -6.15 4.81 -7.63
C THR A 670 -4.86 5.62 -7.52
N MET A 671 -4.95 6.87 -7.06
CA MET A 671 -3.77 7.67 -6.65
C MET A 671 -2.67 7.76 -7.72
N GLN A 672 -2.94 8.47 -8.82
CA GLN A 672 -1.88 9.22 -9.51
C GLN A 672 -1.96 10.68 -9.05
N PHE A 673 -1.02 11.06 -8.19
CA PHE A 673 -0.72 12.42 -7.71
C PHE A 673 -1.92 13.33 -7.39
N PHE A 674 -2.44 13.26 -6.16
CA PHE A 674 -3.19 14.38 -5.56
C PHE A 674 -2.57 14.81 -4.24
N HIS A 675 -2.38 16.12 -4.07
CA HIS A 675 -2.15 16.72 -2.76
C HIS A 675 -3.49 16.77 -2.03
N ALA A 676 -3.60 16.10 -0.88
CA ALA A 676 -4.82 16.16 -0.06
C ALA A 676 -4.83 17.46 0.76
N GLY A 677 -5.83 18.31 0.54
CA GLY A 677 -6.19 19.41 1.44
C GLY A 677 -7.29 18.94 2.39
N LEU A 678 -7.02 18.94 3.69
CA LEU A 678 -8.01 18.66 4.72
C LEU A 678 -8.77 19.94 5.07
N ALA A 679 -10.08 19.96 4.82
CA ALA A 679 -10.99 20.98 5.32
C ALA A 679 -12.03 20.30 6.22
N GLY A 680 -12.21 20.83 7.43
CA GLY A 680 -13.27 20.41 8.34
C GLY A 680 -14.23 21.57 8.56
N GLU A 681 -15.53 21.33 8.40
CA GLU A 681 -16.54 22.26 8.88
C GLU A 681 -16.72 22.08 10.38
N ARG A 682 -16.71 23.21 11.10
CA ARG A 682 -17.06 23.27 12.51
C ARG A 682 -18.56 22.98 12.60
N VAL A 683 -18.95 21.78 13.04
CA VAL A 683 -20.31 21.58 13.53
C VAL A 683 -20.40 22.35 14.84
N VAL A 684 -21.08 23.49 14.79
CA VAL A 684 -21.24 24.45 15.89
C VAL A 684 -22.03 23.85 17.03
#